data_AF-A0AAW3FCR7-F1
#
_entry.id   AF-A0AAW3FCR7-F1
#
_cell.length_a   1.000
_cell.length_b   1.000
_cell.length_c   1.000
_cell.angle_alpha   90.00
_cell.angle_beta   90.00
_cell.angle_gamma   90.00
#
_symmetry.space_group_name_H-M   'P 1'
#
loop_
_entity.id
_entity.type
_entity.pdbx_description
1 polymer ?
#
loop_
_entity_poly.entity_id
_entity_poly.type
_entity_poly.pdbx_seq_one_letter_code
_entity_poly.pdbx_strand_id
1 'polypeptide(L)'
;MGTRARGGITLHNVKNGADAEYYRLQPQSEKAVVGVDNALYVTLSYIIEHVKGAQVTTEAGSAQGYHVTARMNNGVTISMTNGAVNSGTYKLTNYSKAQKRPDYVIIELKDKANKVVDTRTAQIIMESSSYVDVVGDLRTTVSQQGENITTIKQTADSISLKVDGIKNGVKNLIKGGQLNRTFKTYGIGGDDVMIPLKPDTVYTLTICGHTNNITRANGQMLRAYIFRKDWAWSANTDIDNNSDTISSITFSIPSDKASTDGMYKFDAYPFPDKGSQNGEVTVNWVTVTEGTQAAASWIPADGETGEDKAKEIELRLENGEFRVKSNKTVFVDNSGKETVLIEDGKLSAKLIDAVKIVAAGIQAQTIDAKNAIFKNINVTGDSSFGGNLDGVEGSFKRLNCRSYDGKDIVGGISFDGSGRMMFTGDLVFQGSKTVNGIQRITRLLSNDLWVRGQFGHNARICAVIQDEYMYVHHTGHIDSKGIKIKLGVVSFPSRANPNVKGSAYKIPLYSPGRQGVLGEDGTLVDVDNPNINNPTDPIGAEEMNPALEIPNGASIDMVIFNCTRSGVYVFDKKSIGYGKAWTVFNGNNGVNVSTVTQEGVIILNGGEVREFTYVNPEWLTPKITDVGGGIITSSGRDMN
;
A
#
# COMPACT_ATOMS: atom_id res chain seq x y z
N MET A 1 -37.63 43.58 27.43
CA MET A 1 -37.97 42.18 27.82
C MET A 1 -37.28 41.98 29.18
N GLY A 2 -37.91 41.78 30.33
CA GLY A 2 -39.11 40.98 30.66
C GLY A 2 -38.75 39.50 30.64
N THR A 3 -39.03 38.61 31.61
CA THR A 3 -39.71 38.64 32.94
C THR A 3 -39.31 37.33 33.69
N ARG A 4 -39.47 37.08 35.00
CA ARG A 4 -40.13 37.72 36.17
C ARG A 4 -39.52 37.10 37.46
N ALA A 5 -39.41 37.80 38.59
CA ALA A 5 -39.08 37.17 39.87
C ALA A 5 -40.30 36.39 40.45
N ARG A 6 -40.11 35.16 40.92
CA ARG A 6 -41.12 34.38 41.67
C ARG A 6 -40.79 34.43 43.16
N GLY A 7 -41.64 35.07 43.95
CA GLY A 7 -41.46 35.24 45.40
C GLY A 7 -42.35 36.35 45.95
N GLY A 8 -43.63 36.37 45.56
CA GLY A 8 -44.56 37.41 45.98
C GLY A 8 -44.89 37.29 47.46
N ILE A 9 -44.50 38.28 48.26
CA ILE A 9 -44.99 38.46 49.62
C ILE A 9 -46.44 38.96 49.54
N THR A 10 -47.36 38.22 50.14
CA THR A 10 -48.75 38.67 50.32
C THR A 10 -48.79 39.75 51.38
N LEU A 11 -48.73 41.02 50.96
CA LEU A 11 -49.03 42.15 51.84
C LEU A 11 -50.54 42.21 52.09
N HIS A 12 -50.95 41.83 53.31
CA HIS A 12 -52.32 42.07 53.77
C HIS A 12 -52.53 43.58 53.96
N ASN A 13 -53.27 44.18 53.03
CA ASN A 13 -53.60 45.60 53.03
C ASN A 13 -54.61 45.92 54.14
N VAL A 14 -54.11 46.20 55.35
CA VAL A 14 -54.93 46.74 56.46
C VAL A 14 -55.31 48.19 56.15
N LYS A 15 -56.54 48.37 55.65
CA LYS A 15 -57.20 49.68 55.60
C LYS A 15 -57.31 50.24 57.01
N ASN A 16 -57.04 51.55 57.14
CA ASN A 16 -57.02 52.36 58.37
C ASN A 16 -55.76 52.17 59.24
N GLY A 17 -54.81 53.10 59.09
CA GLY A 17 -53.55 53.15 59.85
C GLY A 17 -53.68 53.62 61.31
N ALA A 18 -54.72 53.16 62.01
CA ALA A 18 -54.92 53.39 63.44
C ALA A 18 -54.44 52.21 64.31
N ASP A 19 -54.52 50.97 63.79
CA ASP A 19 -54.33 49.73 64.57
C ASP A 19 -53.00 48.99 64.27
N ALA A 20 -52.09 49.60 63.51
CA ALA A 20 -50.76 49.04 63.29
C ALA A 20 -49.85 49.34 64.50
N GLU A 21 -49.75 48.37 65.41
CA GLU A 21 -48.82 48.37 66.54
C GLU A 21 -47.80 47.25 66.38
N TYR A 22 -46.52 47.59 66.23
CA TYR A 22 -45.43 46.63 66.07
C TYR A 22 -44.10 47.17 66.59
N TYR A 23 -43.11 46.28 66.74
CA TYR A 23 -41.77 46.60 67.22
C TYR A 23 -40.75 46.22 66.15
N ARG A 24 -39.73 47.06 65.93
CA ARG A 24 -38.67 46.83 64.93
C ARG A 24 -37.28 47.22 65.45
N LEU A 25 -36.26 46.67 64.80
CA LEU A 25 -34.84 46.98 65.02
C LEU A 25 -34.41 48.16 64.16
N GLN A 26 -34.06 49.28 64.80
CA GLN A 26 -33.40 50.41 64.14
C GLN A 26 -31.87 50.31 64.34
N PRO A 27 -31.10 49.95 63.30
CA PRO A 27 -29.66 49.77 63.40
C PRO A 27 -28.95 51.09 63.69
N GLN A 28 -28.00 51.05 64.62
CA GLN A 28 -27.01 52.10 64.88
C GLN A 28 -25.62 51.68 64.39
N SER A 29 -25.31 50.38 64.44
CA SER A 29 -24.11 49.78 63.85
C SER A 29 -24.37 48.33 63.45
N GLU A 30 -24.05 47.98 62.20
CA GLU A 30 -24.15 46.62 61.64
C GLU A 30 -22.82 46.27 60.93
N LYS A 31 -21.71 46.21 61.69
CA LYS A 31 -20.39 45.89 61.12
C LYS A 31 -20.02 44.42 61.39
N ALA A 32 -19.78 43.65 60.34
CA ALA A 32 -19.25 42.30 60.41
C ALA A 32 -18.16 42.13 59.34
N VAL A 33 -16.88 42.22 59.73
CA VAL A 33 -15.76 42.37 58.80
C VAL A 33 -14.59 41.46 59.18
N VAL A 34 -13.99 40.79 58.20
CA VAL A 34 -12.72 40.08 58.35
C VAL A 34 -11.58 41.05 58.05
N GLY A 35 -10.80 41.35 59.08
CA GLY A 35 -9.66 42.27 58.98
C GLY A 35 -8.40 41.63 58.40
N VAL A 36 -7.38 42.47 58.18
CA VAL A 36 -6.05 42.08 57.70
C VAL A 36 -5.26 41.15 58.61
N ASP A 37 -5.70 40.96 59.85
CA ASP A 37 -5.13 40.00 60.82
C ASP A 37 -5.78 38.62 60.74
N ASN A 38 -6.56 38.36 59.67
CA ASN A 38 -7.36 37.16 59.49
C ASN A 38 -8.31 36.88 60.66
N ALA A 39 -8.81 37.92 61.33
CA ALA A 39 -9.86 37.81 62.34
C ALA A 39 -11.16 38.45 61.88
N LEU A 40 -12.27 37.76 62.13
CA LEU A 40 -13.62 38.32 62.01
C LEU A 40 -13.92 39.18 63.23
N TYR A 41 -14.31 40.43 62.99
CA TYR A 41 -14.82 41.37 63.97
C TYR A 41 -16.29 41.68 63.68
N VAL A 42 -17.15 41.40 64.66
CA VAL A 42 -18.57 41.76 64.63
C VAL A 42 -18.83 42.84 65.68
N THR A 43 -19.56 43.88 65.31
CA THR A 43 -20.01 44.97 66.17
C THR A 43 -21.43 45.35 65.78
N LEU A 44 -22.36 45.10 66.69
CA LEU A 44 -23.80 45.28 66.53
C LEU A 44 -24.32 46.30 67.54
N SER A 45 -25.23 47.16 67.11
CA SER A 45 -25.92 48.11 67.97
C SER A 45 -27.29 48.47 67.38
N TYR A 46 -28.35 48.35 68.19
CA TYR A 46 -29.73 48.57 67.78
C TYR A 46 -30.52 49.33 68.85
N ILE A 47 -31.44 50.18 68.39
CA ILE A 47 -32.54 50.73 69.18
C ILE A 47 -33.80 49.93 68.84
N ILE A 48 -34.62 49.63 69.85
CA ILE A 48 -35.93 49.00 69.63
C ILE A 48 -36.94 50.13 69.43
N GLU A 49 -37.55 50.21 68.25
CA GLU A 49 -38.61 51.17 67.96
C GLU A 49 -39.97 50.49 68.13
N HIS A 50 -40.81 51.07 68.99
CA HIS A 50 -42.24 50.79 69.09
C HIS A 50 -42.98 51.75 68.17
N VAL A 51 -43.64 51.20 67.15
CA VAL A 51 -44.43 51.96 66.17
C VAL A 51 -45.90 51.74 66.48
N LYS A 52 -46.64 52.83 66.73
CA LYS A 52 -48.09 52.79 66.97
C LYS A 52 -48.78 53.87 66.16
N GLY A 53 -49.38 53.47 65.04
CA GLY A 53 -49.94 54.39 64.05
C GLY A 53 -48.86 55.33 63.49
N ALA A 54 -48.98 56.63 63.78
CA ALA A 54 -48.01 57.65 63.34
C ALA A 54 -46.93 57.99 64.38
N GLN A 55 -47.00 57.43 65.60
CA GLN A 55 -46.01 57.68 66.66
C GLN A 55 -44.93 56.58 66.64
N VAL A 56 -43.68 56.98 66.84
CA VAL A 56 -42.53 56.09 67.02
C VAL A 56 -41.82 56.46 68.32
N THR A 57 -41.77 55.53 69.26
CA THR A 57 -41.10 55.68 70.56
C THR A 57 -40.03 54.60 70.74
N THR A 58 -39.02 54.87 71.56
CA THR A 58 -37.94 53.90 71.84
C THR A 58 -38.28 53.03 73.05
N GLU A 59 -38.20 51.71 72.91
CA GLU A 59 -38.33 50.75 74.00
C GLU A 59 -36.94 50.33 74.51
N ALA A 60 -36.77 50.21 75.83
CA ALA A 60 -35.53 49.73 76.41
C ALA A 60 -35.48 48.19 76.41
N GLY A 61 -34.38 47.62 75.91
CA GLY A 61 -34.17 46.17 75.93
C GLY A 61 -34.15 45.61 77.34
N SER A 62 -34.84 44.48 77.57
CA SER A 62 -34.97 43.84 78.89
C SER A 62 -35.10 42.32 78.75
N ALA A 63 -34.38 41.57 79.58
CA ALA A 63 -34.48 40.10 79.65
C ALA A 63 -35.89 39.57 80.01
N GLN A 64 -36.79 40.43 80.49
CA GLN A 64 -38.18 40.11 80.84
C GLN A 64 -39.19 40.80 79.90
N GLY A 65 -38.72 41.56 78.91
CA GLY A 65 -39.51 42.33 77.95
C GLY A 65 -39.03 42.11 76.52
N TYR A 66 -39.08 43.15 75.69
CA TYR A 66 -38.47 43.10 74.37
C TYR A 66 -36.95 43.05 74.49
N HIS A 67 -36.30 42.16 73.75
CA HIS A 67 -34.85 41.98 73.80
C HIS A 67 -34.29 41.53 72.45
N VAL A 68 -33.03 41.91 72.19
CA VAL A 68 -32.34 41.58 70.95
C VAL A 68 -31.45 40.37 71.17
N THR A 69 -31.52 39.39 70.26
CA THR A 69 -30.62 38.23 70.24
C THR A 69 -29.88 38.19 68.91
N ALA A 70 -28.58 37.82 68.93
CA ALA A 70 -27.76 37.74 67.74
C ALA A 70 -27.03 36.39 67.67
N ARG A 71 -26.96 35.79 66.48
CA ARG A 71 -26.29 34.51 66.23
C ARG A 71 -25.77 34.43 64.81
N MET A 72 -24.63 33.80 64.60
CA MET A 72 -24.11 33.50 63.28
C MET A 72 -24.83 32.30 62.65
N ASN A 73 -24.80 32.19 61.33
CA ASN A 73 -25.40 31.07 60.59
C ASN A 73 -24.79 29.69 60.95
N ASN A 74 -23.56 29.65 61.45
CA ASN A 74 -22.90 28.46 61.99
C ASN A 74 -23.37 28.06 63.42
N GLY A 75 -24.30 28.81 64.03
CA GLY A 75 -24.88 28.54 65.34
C GLY A 75 -24.21 29.25 66.52
N VAL A 76 -23.11 29.99 66.33
CA VAL A 76 -22.45 30.71 67.42
C VAL A 76 -23.25 31.95 67.81
N THR A 77 -23.65 32.05 69.08
CA THR A 77 -24.40 33.19 69.64
C THR A 77 -23.48 34.35 69.99
N ILE A 78 -23.97 35.58 69.78
CA ILE A 78 -23.34 36.83 70.20
C ILE A 78 -24.17 37.42 71.34
N SER A 79 -23.53 37.65 72.50
CA SER A 79 -24.18 38.29 73.66
C SER A 79 -24.57 39.73 73.35
N MET A 80 -25.81 40.10 73.66
CA MET A 80 -26.34 41.45 73.48
C MET A 80 -26.63 42.10 74.85
N THR A 81 -26.36 43.40 74.98
CA THR A 81 -26.71 44.20 76.15
C THR A 81 -28.20 44.56 76.15
N ASN A 82 -28.75 44.71 77.35
CA ASN A 82 -30.07 45.31 77.59
C ASN A 82 -29.94 46.83 77.83
N GLY A 83 -31.05 47.57 77.72
CA GLY A 83 -31.12 49.03 77.90
C GLY A 83 -31.58 49.78 76.65
N ALA A 84 -31.43 51.12 76.66
CA ALA A 84 -31.87 51.98 75.55
C ALA A 84 -31.18 51.68 74.20
N VAL A 85 -29.97 51.11 74.25
CA VAL A 85 -29.23 50.61 73.09
C VAL A 85 -28.81 49.17 73.37
N ASN A 86 -29.22 48.26 72.49
CA ASN A 86 -28.90 46.84 72.57
C ASN A 86 -27.68 46.57 71.70
N SER A 87 -26.55 46.20 72.30
CA SER A 87 -25.25 46.13 71.61
C SER A 87 -24.50 44.82 71.89
N GLY A 88 -23.70 44.38 70.93
CA GLY A 88 -22.93 43.14 71.06
C GLY A 88 -21.70 43.14 70.18
N THR A 89 -20.62 42.55 70.68
CA THR A 89 -19.34 42.43 69.96
C THR A 89 -18.84 41.00 69.98
N TYR A 90 -18.23 40.56 68.89
CA TYR A 90 -17.64 39.22 68.79
C TYR A 90 -16.36 39.25 67.95
N LYS A 91 -15.37 38.43 68.34
CA LYS A 91 -14.12 38.24 67.59
C LYS A 91 -13.86 36.74 67.37
N LEU A 92 -13.54 36.35 66.14
CA LEU A 92 -13.03 35.02 65.78
C LEU A 92 -11.69 35.16 65.07
N THR A 93 -10.63 34.70 65.72
CA THR A 93 -9.26 34.63 65.15
C THR A 93 -9.14 33.49 64.14
N ASN A 94 -8.20 33.62 63.20
CA ASN A 94 -7.93 32.63 62.14
C ASN A 94 -9.19 32.26 61.34
N TYR A 95 -9.97 33.27 60.94
CA TYR A 95 -11.21 33.10 60.18
C TYR A 95 -10.99 32.24 58.92
N SER A 96 -9.83 32.36 58.24
CA SER A 96 -9.49 31.52 57.07
C SER A 96 -9.45 30.02 57.36
N LYS A 97 -9.11 29.62 58.60
CA LYS A 97 -8.80 28.23 59.00
C LYS A 97 -9.90 27.57 59.85
N ALA A 98 -10.96 28.29 60.20
CA ALA A 98 -12.08 27.72 60.95
C ALA A 98 -12.87 26.70 60.11
N GLN A 99 -13.17 25.51 60.66
CA GLN A 99 -13.88 24.45 59.90
C GLN A 99 -15.35 24.76 59.58
N LYS A 100 -15.98 25.71 60.28
CA LYS A 100 -17.36 26.16 60.06
C LYS A 100 -17.42 27.68 60.05
N ARG A 101 -16.86 28.27 59.00
CA ARG A 101 -16.80 29.73 58.80
C ARG A 101 -18.23 30.28 58.73
N PRO A 102 -18.56 31.32 59.50
CA PRO A 102 -19.85 32.01 59.35
C PRO A 102 -19.81 32.98 58.17
N ASP A 103 -20.93 33.08 57.46
CA ASP A 103 -21.12 33.96 56.28
C ASP A 103 -21.93 35.20 56.64
N TYR A 104 -22.81 35.11 57.64
CA TYR A 104 -23.63 36.21 58.11
C TYR A 104 -24.07 36.03 59.57
N VAL A 105 -24.46 37.15 60.18
CA VAL A 105 -25.06 37.23 61.50
C VAL A 105 -26.55 37.50 61.35
N ILE A 106 -27.36 36.70 62.03
CA ILE A 106 -28.81 36.84 62.16
C ILE A 106 -29.08 37.58 63.47
N ILE A 107 -29.90 38.62 63.42
CA ILE A 107 -30.31 39.40 64.58
C ILE A 107 -31.83 39.35 64.68
N GLU A 108 -32.34 38.87 65.81
CA GLU A 108 -33.77 38.66 66.06
C GLU A 108 -34.19 39.52 67.26
N LEU A 109 -35.17 40.40 67.06
CA LEU A 109 -35.91 41.05 68.14
C LEU A 109 -36.99 40.09 68.63
N LYS A 110 -37.03 39.87 69.94
CA LYS A 110 -37.97 38.96 70.59
C LYS A 110 -38.84 39.69 71.59
N ASP A 111 -40.09 39.26 71.70
CA ASP A 111 -41.02 39.72 72.72
C ASP A 111 -40.80 39.00 74.07
N LYS A 112 -41.60 39.38 75.07
CA LYS A 112 -41.63 38.77 76.42
C LYS A 112 -41.96 37.27 76.43
N ALA A 113 -42.46 36.70 75.33
CA ALA A 113 -42.74 35.27 75.17
C ALA A 113 -41.66 34.55 74.33
N ASN A 114 -40.52 35.21 74.07
CA ASN A 114 -39.45 34.75 73.17
C ASN A 114 -39.86 34.57 71.70
N LYS A 115 -41.02 35.11 71.27
CA LYS A 115 -41.44 35.09 69.88
C LYS A 115 -40.67 36.16 69.11
N VAL A 116 -40.11 35.78 67.96
CA VAL A 116 -39.46 36.74 67.04
C VAL A 116 -40.51 37.68 66.46
N VAL A 117 -40.28 38.98 66.58
CA VAL A 117 -41.16 40.05 66.05
C VAL A 117 -40.50 40.86 64.94
N ASP A 118 -39.17 40.90 64.87
CA ASP A 118 -38.40 41.46 63.75
C ASP A 118 -37.08 40.70 63.57
N THR A 119 -36.54 40.68 62.34
CA THR A 119 -35.30 39.97 62.00
C THR A 119 -34.47 40.76 60.99
N ARG A 120 -33.18 40.94 61.29
CA ARG A 120 -32.17 41.54 60.42
C ARG A 120 -31.01 40.59 60.15
N THR A 121 -30.20 40.89 59.15
CA THR A 121 -29.05 40.05 58.78
C THR A 121 -27.87 40.90 58.32
N ALA A 122 -26.76 40.81 59.05
CA ALA A 122 -25.50 41.48 58.70
C ALA A 122 -24.58 40.48 57.97
N GLN A 123 -24.25 40.78 56.71
CA GLN A 123 -23.33 39.95 55.92
C GLN A 123 -21.88 40.14 56.42
N ILE A 124 -21.11 39.05 56.47
CA ILE A 124 -19.68 39.12 56.77
C ILE A 124 -18.93 39.45 55.48
N ILE A 125 -18.23 40.58 55.48
CA ILE A 125 -17.42 41.04 54.33
C ILE A 125 -15.93 40.91 54.64
N MET A 126 -15.13 40.55 53.64
CA MET A 126 -13.67 40.46 53.75
C MET A 126 -13.02 41.74 53.21
N GLU A 127 -12.05 42.30 53.94
CA GLU A 127 -11.22 43.40 53.43
C GLU A 127 -10.33 42.91 52.29
N SER A 128 -10.07 43.75 51.27
CA SER A 128 -9.33 43.36 50.06
C SER A 128 -7.93 42.83 50.34
N SER A 129 -7.31 43.27 51.42
CA SER A 129 -6.02 42.81 51.94
C SER A 129 -6.09 41.39 52.55
N SER A 130 -7.22 40.99 53.15
CA SER A 130 -7.38 39.63 53.71
C SER A 130 -7.43 38.52 52.64
N TYR A 131 -7.70 38.86 51.37
CA TYR A 131 -7.54 37.94 50.24
C TYR A 131 -6.08 37.54 50.01
N VAL A 132 -5.10 38.40 50.35
CA VAL A 132 -3.68 38.13 50.16
C VAL A 132 -3.23 36.97 51.06
N ASP A 133 -3.73 36.89 52.30
CA ASP A 133 -3.42 35.80 53.21
C ASP A 133 -4.06 34.48 52.78
N VAL A 134 -5.28 34.50 52.23
CA VAL A 134 -5.93 33.29 51.69
C VAL A 134 -5.18 32.76 50.46
N VAL A 135 -4.71 33.66 49.58
CA VAL A 135 -3.84 33.30 48.44
C VAL A 135 -2.44 32.88 48.92
N GLY A 136 -1.95 33.46 50.01
CA GLY A 136 -0.70 33.10 50.67
C GLY A 136 -0.73 31.70 51.28
N ASP A 137 -1.79 31.34 51.99
CA ASP A 137 -2.04 29.98 52.50
C ASP A 137 -2.16 28.97 51.35
N LEU A 138 -2.85 29.31 50.25
CA LEU A 138 -2.91 28.46 49.04
C LEU A 138 -1.51 28.22 48.45
N ARG A 139 -0.72 29.29 48.25
CA ARG A 139 0.65 29.21 47.75
C ARG A 139 1.55 28.39 48.68
N THR A 140 1.40 28.59 49.99
CA THR A 140 2.19 27.89 51.02
C THR A 140 1.84 26.41 51.04
N THR A 141 0.55 26.05 51.00
CA THR A 141 0.08 24.66 50.94
C THR A 141 0.62 23.94 49.70
N VAL A 142 0.54 24.57 48.51
CA VAL A 142 1.11 24.01 47.28
C VAL A 142 2.63 23.84 47.39
N SER A 143 3.35 24.77 48.02
CA SER A 143 4.81 24.68 48.18
C SER A 143 5.27 23.63 49.20
N GLN A 144 4.47 23.34 50.23
CA GLN A 144 4.84 22.44 51.33
C GLN A 144 4.35 21.00 51.14
N GLN A 145 3.31 20.78 50.33
CA GLN A 145 2.74 19.45 50.05
C GLN A 145 3.18 18.88 48.68
N GLY A 146 4.25 19.41 48.07
CA GLY A 146 4.65 19.10 46.69
C GLY A 146 4.76 17.60 46.34
N GLU A 147 5.15 16.75 47.29
CA GLU A 147 5.23 15.29 47.11
C GLU A 147 3.85 14.60 47.08
N ASN A 148 2.83 15.21 47.67
CA ASN A 148 1.46 14.67 47.79
C ASN A 148 0.47 15.25 46.76
N ILE A 149 0.92 16.10 45.82
CA ILE A 149 0.04 16.67 44.79
C ILE A 149 -0.18 15.64 43.67
N THR A 150 -1.18 14.78 43.85
CA THR A 150 -1.48 13.67 42.94
C THR A 150 -2.09 14.10 41.60
N THR A 151 -2.59 15.33 41.44
CA THR A 151 -3.09 15.83 40.16
C THR A 151 -3.00 17.36 40.06
N ILE A 152 -2.29 17.86 39.05
CA ILE A 152 -2.40 19.24 38.56
C ILE A 152 -2.94 19.16 37.13
N LYS A 153 -4.14 19.72 36.88
CA LYS A 153 -4.72 19.76 35.53
C LYS A 153 -4.65 21.18 34.96
N GLN A 154 -3.63 21.43 34.15
CA GLN A 154 -3.48 22.68 33.40
C GLN A 154 -3.80 22.42 31.93
N THR A 155 -4.80 23.12 31.38
CA THR A 155 -5.11 23.08 29.94
C THR A 155 -4.45 24.28 29.28
N ALA A 156 -3.28 24.05 28.70
CA ALA A 156 -2.54 25.02 27.89
C ALA A 156 -1.85 24.25 26.75
N ASP A 157 -1.84 24.81 25.53
CA ASP A 157 -1.34 24.12 24.33
C ASP A 157 0.19 23.88 24.33
N SER A 158 0.91 24.47 25.30
CA SER A 158 2.28 24.08 25.62
C SER A 158 2.60 24.29 27.10
N ILE A 159 2.99 23.22 27.78
CA ILE A 159 3.71 23.32 29.07
C ILE A 159 5.19 23.44 28.72
N SER A 160 5.73 24.66 28.75
CA SER A 160 7.17 24.88 28.61
C SER A 160 7.87 24.57 29.93
N LEU A 161 8.35 23.34 30.07
CA LEU A 161 9.28 22.96 31.13
C LEU A 161 10.64 23.62 30.86
N LYS A 162 10.85 24.82 31.41
CA LYS A 162 12.19 25.37 31.64
C LYS A 162 12.87 24.61 32.77
N VAL A 163 13.35 23.41 32.46
CA VAL A 163 14.42 22.75 33.23
C VAL A 163 15.74 23.44 32.87
N ASP A 164 15.86 24.71 33.27
CA ASP A 164 17.08 25.51 33.09
C ASP A 164 18.15 25.02 34.11
N GLY A 165 18.77 23.87 33.83
CA GLY A 165 20.17 23.59 34.16
C GLY A 165 20.64 23.67 35.63
N ILE A 166 19.80 23.51 36.66
CA ILE A 166 20.26 23.52 38.08
C ILE A 166 20.83 22.16 38.52
N LYS A 167 21.81 21.67 37.75
CA LYS A 167 23.01 21.00 38.26
C LYS A 167 24.23 21.62 37.57
N ASN A 168 24.72 22.69 38.19
CA ASN A 168 25.99 23.38 37.96
C ASN A 168 26.21 24.15 36.64
N GLY A 169 25.34 24.06 35.62
CA GLY A 169 25.46 24.88 34.41
C GLY A 169 26.71 24.62 33.56
N VAL A 170 27.45 23.55 33.83
CA VAL A 170 28.68 23.17 33.10
C VAL A 170 28.40 21.97 32.20
N LYS A 171 28.68 22.11 30.91
CA LYS A 171 28.47 21.07 29.89
C LYS A 171 29.69 20.14 29.83
N ASN A 172 29.46 18.83 29.93
CA ASN A 172 30.50 17.83 29.67
C ASN A 172 30.71 17.66 28.16
N LEU A 173 31.97 17.72 27.72
CA LEU A 173 32.40 17.57 26.34
C LEU A 173 32.79 16.12 25.98
N ILE A 174 32.88 15.21 26.96
CA ILE A 174 33.16 13.78 26.75
C ILE A 174 31.87 12.97 26.69
N LYS A 175 31.58 12.38 25.53
CA LYS A 175 30.64 11.27 25.39
C LYS A 175 31.28 9.95 25.84
N GLY A 176 30.50 9.07 26.45
CA GLY A 176 30.96 7.80 27.01
C GLY A 176 31.77 7.94 28.31
N GLY A 177 31.70 9.10 28.97
CA GLY A 177 32.55 9.42 30.13
C GLY A 177 32.34 8.55 31.38
N GLN A 178 31.23 7.81 31.48
CA GLN A 178 30.98 6.87 32.58
C GLN A 178 31.59 5.49 32.24
N LEU A 179 32.88 5.31 32.53
CA LEU A 179 33.67 4.18 32.07
C LEU A 179 33.53 2.93 32.93
N ASN A 180 33.67 3.06 34.26
CA ASN A 180 33.72 1.95 35.23
C ASN A 180 34.70 0.82 34.83
N ARG A 181 35.95 1.16 34.47
CA ARG A 181 36.96 0.20 33.97
C ARG A 181 38.18 0.12 34.87
N THR A 182 38.61 -1.10 35.18
CA THR A 182 39.90 -1.41 35.82
C THR A 182 40.84 -2.06 34.81
N PHE A 183 42.09 -1.61 34.73
CA PHE A 183 43.05 -2.05 33.72
C PHE A 183 44.52 -1.87 34.17
N LYS A 184 45.44 -2.52 33.44
CA LYS A 184 46.92 -2.48 33.64
C LYS A 184 47.67 -1.94 32.42
N THR A 185 46.98 -1.71 31.32
CA THR A 185 47.58 -1.38 30.01
C THR A 185 48.07 0.07 29.96
N TYR A 186 48.98 0.34 29.02
CA TYR A 186 49.25 1.70 28.57
C TYR A 186 48.04 2.19 27.76
N GLY A 187 47.14 2.89 28.45
CA GLY A 187 45.85 3.36 27.96
C GLY A 187 44.67 2.53 28.48
N ILE A 188 43.49 3.15 28.54
CA ILE A 188 42.23 2.57 29.04
C ILE A 188 41.73 1.42 28.14
N GLY A 189 42.12 1.44 26.87
CA GLY A 189 41.71 0.46 25.85
C GLY A 189 40.32 0.70 25.27
N GLY A 190 40.13 0.34 23.99
CA GLY A 190 38.96 0.66 23.19
C GLY A 190 39.25 1.75 22.16
N ASP A 191 38.19 2.34 21.59
CA ASP A 191 38.30 3.43 20.61
C ASP A 191 38.82 4.73 21.25
N ASP A 192 39.55 5.54 20.47
CA ASP A 192 40.11 6.82 20.91
C ASP A 192 39.00 7.82 21.29
N VAL A 193 38.97 8.26 22.55
CA VAL A 193 38.06 9.31 23.02
C VAL A 193 38.57 10.68 22.54
N MET A 194 38.09 11.09 21.37
CA MET A 194 38.44 12.36 20.73
C MET A 194 37.45 13.49 21.13
N ILE A 195 38.00 14.63 21.57
CA ILE A 195 37.27 15.74 22.19
C ILE A 195 37.61 17.03 21.44
N PRO A 196 36.62 17.81 20.97
CA PRO A 196 36.86 19.10 20.34
C PRO A 196 37.15 20.18 21.40
N LEU A 197 38.31 20.81 21.35
CA LEU A 197 38.70 21.91 22.24
C LEU A 197 39.27 23.09 21.44
N LYS A 198 39.09 24.30 21.98
CA LYS A 198 39.58 25.55 21.36
C LYS A 198 40.85 26.03 22.07
N PRO A 199 41.81 26.64 21.36
CA PRO A 199 42.90 27.35 22.01
C PRO A 199 42.39 28.55 22.82
N ASP A 200 43.21 28.97 23.79
CA ASP A 200 43.00 30.11 24.69
C ASP A 200 41.66 30.09 25.47
N THR A 201 40.96 28.95 25.44
CA THR A 201 39.75 28.66 26.22
C THR A 201 40.16 27.83 27.44
N VAL A 202 39.60 28.18 28.61
CA VAL A 202 39.87 27.46 29.86
C VAL A 202 38.94 26.27 29.96
N TYR A 203 39.49 25.12 30.29
CA TYR A 203 38.77 23.87 30.54
C TYR A 203 39.24 23.22 31.84
N THR A 204 38.40 22.39 32.44
CA THR A 204 38.79 21.50 33.54
C THR A 204 38.49 20.05 33.17
N LEU A 205 39.54 19.23 33.16
CA LEU A 205 39.44 17.76 33.14
C LEU A 205 39.21 17.31 34.59
N THR A 206 38.14 16.55 34.82
CA THR A 206 37.87 15.92 36.13
C THR A 206 37.70 14.42 35.95
N ILE A 207 38.43 13.64 36.74
CA ILE A 207 38.35 12.17 36.77
C ILE A 207 37.91 11.69 38.14
N CYS A 208 37.26 10.54 38.19
CA CYS A 208 37.09 9.76 39.41
C CYS A 208 37.61 8.34 39.20
N GLY A 209 38.38 7.86 40.17
CA GLY A 209 39.01 6.55 40.10
C GLY A 209 39.82 6.21 41.35
N HIS A 210 40.55 5.11 41.26
CA HIS A 210 41.44 4.63 42.32
C HIS A 210 42.57 3.77 41.75
N THR A 211 43.51 3.40 42.63
CA THR A 211 44.62 2.47 42.40
C THR A 211 44.51 1.33 43.41
N ASN A 212 45.06 0.14 43.15
CA ASN A 212 45.14 -0.88 44.20
C ASN A 212 46.43 -0.74 45.05
N ASN A 213 46.47 -1.34 46.25
CA ASN A 213 47.64 -1.25 47.15
C ASN A 213 48.95 -1.76 46.50
N ILE A 214 48.88 -2.71 45.56
CA ILE A 214 50.05 -3.27 44.84
C ILE A 214 50.64 -2.22 43.89
N THR A 215 49.79 -1.49 43.18
CA THR A 215 50.16 -0.40 42.25
C THR A 215 50.94 0.69 42.98
N ARG A 216 50.44 1.09 44.15
CA ARG A 216 51.06 2.07 45.03
C ARG A 216 52.40 1.58 45.60
N ALA A 217 52.46 0.32 46.05
CA ALA A 217 53.70 -0.30 46.52
C ALA A 217 54.76 -0.42 45.41
N ASN A 218 54.33 -0.59 44.16
CA ASN A 218 55.18 -0.55 42.97
C ASN A 218 55.57 0.88 42.54
N GLY A 219 55.18 1.93 43.28
CA GLY A 219 55.47 3.32 42.95
C GLY A 219 54.74 3.82 41.71
N GLN A 220 53.53 3.30 41.44
CA GLN A 220 52.67 3.74 40.34
C GLN A 220 51.37 4.39 40.85
N MET A 221 50.84 5.32 40.07
CA MET A 221 49.58 6.03 40.30
C MET A 221 48.69 5.97 39.05
N LEU A 222 47.39 6.27 39.18
CA LEU A 222 46.53 6.52 38.03
C LEU A 222 46.80 7.92 37.51
N ARG A 223 47.34 8.05 36.30
CA ARG A 223 47.42 9.34 35.60
C ARG A 223 46.43 9.38 34.46
N ALA A 224 45.66 10.45 34.36
CA ALA A 224 44.81 10.72 33.22
C ALA A 224 45.29 11.97 32.47
N TYR A 225 45.33 11.86 31.15
CA TYR A 225 45.78 12.90 30.23
C TYR A 225 44.63 13.41 29.36
N ILE A 226 44.71 14.68 29.01
CA ILE A 226 44.17 15.21 27.77
C ILE A 226 45.31 15.79 26.94
N PHE A 227 45.43 15.36 25.69
CA PHE A 227 46.64 15.57 24.89
C PHE A 227 46.35 15.65 23.39
N ARG A 228 47.26 16.29 22.65
CA ARG A 228 47.27 16.20 21.18
C ARG A 228 47.74 14.82 20.75
N LYS A 229 47.23 14.32 19.62
CA LYS A 229 47.63 13.00 19.07
C LYS A 229 49.13 12.85 18.80
N ASP A 230 49.84 13.96 18.56
CA ASP A 230 51.29 14.03 18.37
C ASP A 230 52.10 14.28 19.66
N TRP A 231 51.43 14.31 20.82
CA TRP A 231 51.97 14.65 22.14
C TRP A 231 52.63 16.04 22.26
N ALA A 232 52.48 16.92 21.27
CA ALA A 232 53.10 18.26 21.29
C ALA A 232 52.51 19.21 22.36
N TRP A 233 51.37 18.83 22.96
CA TRP A 233 50.78 19.45 24.14
C TRP A 233 49.99 18.40 24.93
N SER A 234 50.04 18.49 26.27
CA SER A 234 49.17 17.73 27.16
C SER A 234 48.94 18.45 28.51
N ALA A 235 47.83 18.12 29.15
CA ALA A 235 47.55 18.39 30.56
C ALA A 235 47.16 17.08 31.25
N ASN A 236 47.46 16.92 32.54
CA ASN A 236 47.19 15.69 33.29
C ASN A 236 46.85 15.92 34.75
N THR A 237 46.19 14.94 35.35
CA THR A 237 45.90 14.87 36.78
C THR A 237 46.11 13.44 37.30
N ASP A 238 46.44 13.32 38.58
CA ASP A 238 46.87 12.08 39.22
C ASP A 238 45.93 11.64 40.35
N ILE A 239 45.83 10.32 40.55
CA ILE A 239 45.22 9.68 41.72
C ILE A 239 46.19 8.62 42.27
N ASP A 240 46.66 8.84 43.50
CA ASP A 240 47.38 7.86 44.33
C ASP A 240 46.56 7.53 45.60
N ASN A 241 45.40 6.91 45.42
CA ASN A 241 44.52 6.50 46.52
C ASN A 241 43.94 5.10 46.26
N ASN A 242 43.60 4.37 47.32
CA ASN A 242 42.98 3.05 47.28
C ASN A 242 41.46 3.05 47.41
N SER A 243 40.86 4.24 47.37
CA SER A 243 39.42 4.48 47.41
C SER A 243 39.05 5.51 46.34
N ASP A 244 37.79 5.45 45.88
CA ASP A 244 37.27 6.33 44.83
C ASP A 244 37.50 7.81 45.16
N THR A 245 38.37 8.43 44.39
CA THR A 245 38.83 9.80 44.60
C THR A 245 38.55 10.61 43.35
N ILE A 246 38.11 11.86 43.53
CA ILE A 246 37.99 12.83 42.44
C ILE A 246 39.31 13.61 42.35
N SER A 247 39.86 13.71 41.14
CA SER A 247 41.05 14.51 40.84
C SER A 247 40.81 15.33 39.58
N SER A 248 41.39 16.52 39.49
CA SER A 248 41.11 17.45 38.39
C SER A 248 42.31 18.32 38.04
N ILE A 249 42.39 18.73 36.78
CA ILE A 249 43.32 19.74 36.30
C ILE A 249 42.56 20.78 35.47
N THR A 250 42.73 22.06 35.80
CA THR A 250 42.30 23.18 34.97
C THR A 250 43.44 23.56 34.03
N PHE A 251 43.14 23.73 32.75
CA PHE A 251 44.11 23.99 31.70
C PHE A 251 43.55 24.93 30.63
N SER A 252 44.42 25.52 29.84
CA SER A 252 44.10 26.15 28.56
C SER A 252 45.16 25.71 27.55
N ILE A 253 44.79 25.56 26.28
CA ILE A 253 45.75 25.21 25.24
C ILE A 253 46.25 26.51 24.60
N PRO A 254 47.55 26.84 24.67
CA PRO A 254 48.09 28.01 23.99
C PRO A 254 47.84 27.94 22.48
N SER A 255 47.51 29.06 21.83
CA SER A 255 47.30 29.12 20.38
C SER A 255 48.47 28.55 19.54
N ASP A 256 49.73 28.72 19.96
CA ASP A 256 50.91 28.13 19.25
C ASP A 256 51.04 26.60 19.44
N LYS A 257 50.26 26.04 20.37
CA LYS A 257 50.16 24.61 20.69
C LYS A 257 48.80 24.01 20.30
N ALA A 258 47.94 24.73 19.59
CA ALA A 258 46.63 24.24 19.13
C ALA A 258 46.75 23.08 18.12
N SER A 259 45.87 22.07 18.19
CA SER A 259 45.75 21.06 17.13
C SER A 259 45.12 21.69 15.88
N THR A 260 45.59 21.32 14.70
CA THR A 260 45.09 21.88 13.42
C THR A 260 43.66 21.47 13.08
N ASP A 261 43.17 20.37 13.66
CA ASP A 261 41.80 19.88 13.57
C ASP A 261 40.93 20.24 14.80
N GLY A 262 41.52 20.87 15.83
CA GLY A 262 40.87 21.17 17.11
C GLY A 262 40.55 19.94 17.98
N MET A 263 41.06 18.75 17.64
CA MET A 263 40.72 17.49 18.33
C MET A 263 41.84 17.03 19.27
N TYR A 264 41.45 16.61 20.47
CA TYR A 264 42.34 16.16 21.55
C TYR A 264 41.90 14.80 22.04
N LYS A 265 42.86 13.94 22.40
CA LYS A 265 42.57 12.61 22.96
C LYS A 265 42.53 12.67 24.48
N PHE A 266 41.56 12.00 25.09
CA PHE A 266 41.62 11.58 26.49
C PHE A 266 42.12 10.14 26.59
N ASP A 267 43.02 9.89 27.54
CA ASP A 267 43.46 8.53 27.92
C ASP A 267 43.98 8.53 29.36
N ALA A 268 44.09 7.36 29.98
CA ALA A 268 44.62 7.21 31.34
C ALA A 268 45.37 5.88 31.50
N TYR A 269 46.37 5.84 32.38
CA TYR A 269 47.20 4.64 32.58
C TYR A 269 47.97 4.63 33.91
N PRO A 270 48.49 3.46 34.34
CA PRO A 270 49.43 3.35 35.46
C PRO A 270 50.73 4.10 35.16
N PHE A 271 51.00 5.18 35.89
CA PHE A 271 52.18 6.04 35.69
C PHE A 271 53.18 5.91 36.86
N PRO A 272 54.49 5.83 36.61
CA PRO A 272 55.14 5.68 35.30
C PRO A 272 54.81 4.32 34.68
N ASP A 273 54.78 4.25 33.35
CA ASP A 273 54.54 2.98 32.65
C ASP A 273 55.73 2.02 32.84
N LYS A 274 55.39 0.75 33.08
CA LYS A 274 56.31 -0.39 33.27
C LYS A 274 55.93 -1.56 32.36
N GLY A 275 55.11 -1.33 31.34
CA GLY A 275 54.66 -2.35 30.39
C GLY A 275 53.95 -3.50 31.10
N SER A 276 54.47 -4.73 30.94
CA SER A 276 53.88 -5.94 31.51
C SER A 276 53.91 -6.01 33.05
N GLN A 277 54.62 -5.10 33.73
CA GLN A 277 54.73 -5.03 35.20
C GLN A 277 53.77 -4.01 35.84
N ASN A 278 52.86 -3.41 35.07
CA ASN A 278 51.93 -2.40 35.56
C ASN A 278 50.93 -2.93 36.60
N GLY A 279 50.69 -2.10 37.63
CA GLY A 279 49.60 -2.26 38.57
C GLY A 279 48.21 -1.93 38.00
N GLU A 280 47.17 -2.18 38.80
CA GLU A 280 45.77 -1.91 38.45
C GLU A 280 45.35 -0.50 38.83
N VAL A 281 44.79 0.18 37.84
CA VAL A 281 44.13 1.47 38.00
C VAL A 281 42.68 1.35 37.53
N THR A 282 41.78 2.07 38.19
CA THR A 282 40.36 2.10 37.87
C THR A 282 39.93 3.52 37.52
N VAL A 283 39.29 3.71 36.37
CA VAL A 283 38.57 4.94 36.03
C VAL A 283 37.08 4.67 36.08
N ASN A 284 36.40 5.25 37.07
CA ASN A 284 34.95 5.16 37.22
C ASN A 284 34.27 6.09 36.22
N TRP A 285 34.70 7.35 36.18
CA TRP A 285 34.19 8.32 35.23
C TRP A 285 35.19 9.44 34.94
N VAL A 286 34.97 10.11 33.81
CA VAL A 286 35.68 11.32 33.38
C VAL A 286 34.67 12.34 32.85
N THR A 287 34.99 13.62 33.05
CA THR A 287 34.32 14.76 32.41
C THR A 287 35.37 15.77 31.95
N VAL A 288 35.10 16.47 30.86
CA VAL A 288 35.82 17.70 30.49
C VAL A 288 34.81 18.80 30.34
N THR A 289 35.05 19.92 31.01
CA THR A 289 34.12 21.04 31.14
C THR A 289 34.79 22.34 30.75
N GLU A 290 34.03 23.29 30.19
CA GLU A 290 34.52 24.66 29.96
C GLU A 290 34.47 25.46 31.27
N GLY A 291 35.51 26.25 31.54
CA GLY A 291 35.71 26.99 32.79
C GLY A 291 36.60 26.28 33.82
N THR A 292 36.70 26.88 35.01
CA THR A 292 37.61 26.45 36.10
C THR A 292 36.98 25.47 37.10
N GLN A 293 35.70 25.13 36.95
CA GLN A 293 34.96 24.37 37.94
C GLN A 293 35.15 22.85 37.74
N ALA A 294 35.78 22.18 38.71
CA ALA A 294 35.84 20.72 38.73
C ALA A 294 34.44 20.12 38.97
N ALA A 295 34.17 18.96 38.35
CA ALA A 295 32.90 18.26 38.47
C ALA A 295 32.82 17.46 39.78
N ALA A 296 31.78 17.67 40.58
CA ALA A 296 31.57 16.94 41.83
C ALA A 296 31.06 15.49 41.64
N SER A 297 30.59 15.16 40.43
CA SER A 297 30.13 13.84 40.01
C SER A 297 30.25 13.74 38.49
N TRP A 298 30.04 12.56 37.92
CA TRP A 298 29.84 12.44 36.47
C TRP A 298 28.66 13.31 36.00
N ILE A 299 28.81 13.86 34.79
CA ILE A 299 27.82 14.69 34.08
C ILE A 299 27.64 14.05 32.69
N PRO A 300 26.42 13.66 32.27
CA PRO A 300 26.19 13.15 30.91
C PRO A 300 26.43 14.24 29.86
N ALA A 301 26.93 13.87 28.68
CA ALA A 301 27.02 14.78 27.55
C ALA A 301 25.69 14.86 26.76
N ASP A 302 25.54 15.88 25.91
CA ASP A 302 24.36 16.07 25.05
C ASP A 302 24.03 14.80 24.23
N GLY A 303 22.81 14.28 24.39
CA GLY A 303 22.33 13.06 23.74
C GLY A 303 22.48 11.78 24.57
N GLU A 304 23.08 11.85 25.77
CA GLU A 304 23.24 10.69 26.66
C GLU A 304 22.11 10.57 27.69
N THR A 305 21.24 11.57 27.79
CA THR A 305 20.12 11.59 28.75
C THR A 305 18.87 10.88 28.21
N GLY A 306 18.00 10.43 29.11
CA GLY A 306 16.67 9.93 28.73
C GLY A 306 15.77 11.00 28.12
N GLU A 307 15.96 12.26 28.51
CA GLU A 307 15.22 13.41 27.98
C GLU A 307 15.61 13.73 26.53
N ASP A 308 16.88 13.57 26.15
CA ASP A 308 17.31 13.77 24.77
C ASP A 308 16.72 12.72 23.83
N LYS A 309 16.62 11.46 24.28
CA LYS A 309 15.92 10.39 23.53
C LYS A 309 14.40 10.64 23.45
N ALA A 310 13.80 11.26 24.46
CA ALA A 310 12.39 11.63 24.43
C ALA A 310 12.08 12.73 23.39
N LYS A 311 13.04 13.62 23.09
CA LYS A 311 12.88 14.67 22.05
C LYS A 311 12.77 14.12 20.62
N GLU A 312 13.17 12.87 20.38
CA GLU A 312 13.04 12.22 19.06
C GLU A 312 11.62 11.65 18.82
N ILE A 313 10.82 11.48 19.89
CA ILE A 313 9.48 10.90 19.84
C ILE A 313 8.43 12.01 19.74
N GLU A 314 7.54 11.92 18.77
CA GLU A 314 6.46 12.89 18.56
C GLU A 314 5.11 12.19 18.65
N LEU A 315 4.22 12.72 19.50
CA LEU A 315 2.82 12.27 19.62
C LEU A 315 1.93 13.51 19.50
N ARG A 316 1.09 13.57 18.46
CA ARG A 316 0.17 14.71 18.24
C ARG A 316 -1.24 14.25 17.87
N LEU A 317 -2.19 15.06 18.30
CA LEU A 317 -3.59 15.02 17.84
C LEU A 317 -3.85 16.35 17.13
N GLU A 318 -3.77 16.37 15.80
CA GLU A 318 -3.94 17.57 14.97
C GLU A 318 -4.86 17.27 13.78
N ASN A 319 -5.79 18.18 13.49
CA ASN A 319 -6.77 18.04 12.38
C ASN A 319 -7.62 16.75 12.38
N GLY A 320 -7.77 16.09 13.55
CA GLY A 320 -8.47 14.80 13.67
C GLY A 320 -7.58 13.57 13.43
N GLU A 321 -6.29 13.76 13.14
CA GLU A 321 -5.30 12.69 12.96
C GLU A 321 -4.52 12.44 14.26
N PHE A 322 -4.29 11.16 14.57
CA PHE A 322 -3.32 10.74 15.58
C PHE A 322 -1.98 10.46 14.91
N ARG A 323 -1.01 11.35 15.10
CA ARG A 323 0.32 11.27 14.48
C ARG A 323 1.35 10.79 15.48
N VAL A 324 2.08 9.75 15.09
CA VAL A 324 3.17 9.15 15.88
C VAL A 324 4.44 9.17 15.04
N LYS A 325 5.50 9.77 15.58
CA LYS A 325 6.86 9.69 15.04
C LYS A 325 7.73 8.93 16.03
N SER A 326 8.15 7.73 15.65
CA SER A 326 9.02 6.87 16.43
C SER A 326 9.64 5.82 15.50
N ASN A 327 10.77 5.23 15.91
CA ASN A 327 11.38 4.11 15.18
C ASN A 327 10.54 2.83 15.34
N LYS A 328 9.82 2.68 16.46
CA LYS A 328 8.97 1.53 16.79
C LYS A 328 7.75 2.01 17.58
N THR A 329 6.54 1.71 17.10
CA THR A 329 5.29 1.97 17.83
C THR A 329 4.66 0.65 18.28
N VAL A 330 4.31 0.54 19.56
CA VAL A 330 3.69 -0.65 20.14
C VAL A 330 2.45 -0.25 20.93
N PHE A 331 1.33 -0.95 20.69
CA PHE A 331 0.14 -0.89 21.53
C PHE A 331 0.11 -2.14 22.41
N VAL A 332 0.06 -1.95 23.72
CA VAL A 332 -0.04 -3.04 24.70
C VAL A 332 -1.46 -3.13 25.25
N ASP A 333 -1.92 -4.35 25.56
CA ASP A 333 -3.14 -4.55 26.34
C ASP A 333 -2.94 -4.29 27.84
N ASN A 334 -4.01 -4.44 28.62
CA ASN A 334 -3.99 -4.27 30.07
C ASN A 334 -3.13 -5.30 30.85
N SER A 335 -2.61 -6.33 30.18
CA SER A 335 -1.62 -7.26 30.73
C SER A 335 -0.17 -6.91 30.36
N GLY A 336 0.04 -5.83 29.58
CA GLY A 336 1.35 -5.43 29.07
C GLY A 336 1.80 -6.18 27.82
N LYS A 337 0.91 -6.97 27.20
CA LYS A 337 1.21 -7.79 26.02
C LYS A 337 1.04 -6.99 24.73
N GLU A 338 1.99 -7.11 23.81
CA GLU A 338 1.94 -6.45 22.50
C GLU A 338 0.76 -6.96 21.63
N THR A 339 -0.06 -6.02 21.17
CA THR A 339 -1.27 -6.24 20.36
C THR A 339 -1.14 -5.70 18.94
N VAL A 340 -0.63 -4.48 18.79
CA VAL A 340 -0.27 -3.85 17.51
C VAL A 340 1.20 -3.43 17.57
N LEU A 341 1.93 -3.69 16.49
CA LEU A 341 3.32 -3.27 16.30
C LEU A 341 3.43 -2.61 14.92
N ILE A 342 4.09 -1.45 14.86
CA ILE A 342 4.46 -0.74 13.64
C ILE A 342 5.98 -0.52 13.65
N GLU A 343 6.67 -1.06 12.66
CA GLU A 343 8.14 -1.09 12.54
C GLU A 343 8.50 -1.26 11.05
N ASP A 344 9.51 -0.54 10.54
CA ASP A 344 9.94 -0.55 9.13
C ASP A 344 8.81 -0.39 8.08
N GLY A 345 7.79 0.41 8.39
CA GLY A 345 6.61 0.60 7.52
C GLY A 345 5.67 -0.61 7.45
N LYS A 346 5.87 -1.63 8.30
CA LYS A 346 5.04 -2.84 8.38
C LYS A 346 4.17 -2.79 9.62
N LEU A 347 2.93 -3.27 9.49
CA LEU A 347 1.96 -3.45 10.58
C LEU A 347 1.88 -4.94 10.94
N SER A 348 1.92 -5.26 12.24
CA SER A 348 1.78 -6.65 12.71
C SER A 348 0.40 -7.23 12.40
N ALA A 349 0.38 -8.39 11.72
CA ALA A 349 -0.84 -9.06 11.27
C ALA A 349 -1.71 -9.67 12.40
N LYS A 350 -1.26 -9.61 13.65
CA LYS A 350 -1.87 -10.34 14.79
C LYS A 350 -3.30 -9.90 15.13
N LEU A 351 -3.66 -8.65 14.81
CA LEU A 351 -5.02 -8.11 14.92
C LEU A 351 -5.65 -7.82 13.55
N ILE A 352 -4.96 -8.16 12.45
CA ILE A 352 -5.47 -7.97 11.10
C ILE A 352 -6.26 -9.21 10.70
N ASP A 353 -7.56 -9.04 10.45
CA ASP A 353 -8.37 -10.04 9.76
C ASP A 353 -7.93 -10.12 8.28
N ALA A 354 -6.84 -10.85 8.05
CA ALA A 354 -6.22 -10.98 6.74
C ALA A 354 -7.18 -11.60 5.71
N VAL A 355 -8.13 -12.43 6.15
CA VAL A 355 -9.17 -13.01 5.29
C VAL A 355 -10.10 -11.90 4.80
N LYS A 356 -10.56 -10.98 5.66
CA LYS A 356 -11.35 -9.82 5.23
C LYS A 356 -10.57 -8.88 4.31
N ILE A 357 -9.30 -8.59 4.59
CA ILE A 357 -8.51 -7.68 3.73
C ILE A 357 -8.30 -8.31 2.34
N VAL A 358 -7.95 -9.60 2.27
CA VAL A 358 -7.78 -10.29 0.97
C VAL A 358 -9.13 -10.38 0.24
N ALA A 359 -10.23 -10.68 0.93
CA ALA A 359 -11.57 -10.70 0.31
C ALA A 359 -11.99 -9.32 -0.22
N ALA A 360 -11.77 -8.24 0.54
CA ALA A 360 -12.04 -6.88 0.11
C ALA A 360 -11.12 -6.45 -1.06
N GLY A 361 -9.85 -6.86 -1.05
CA GLY A 361 -8.91 -6.64 -2.16
C GLY A 361 -9.32 -7.38 -3.44
N ILE A 362 -9.82 -8.61 -3.33
CA ILE A 362 -10.39 -9.35 -4.47
C ILE A 362 -11.68 -8.69 -4.98
N GLN A 363 -12.49 -8.12 -4.09
CA GLN A 363 -13.70 -7.36 -4.45
C GLN A 363 -13.39 -5.97 -5.06
N ALA A 364 -12.16 -5.46 -4.93
CA ALA A 364 -11.75 -4.14 -5.41
C ALA A 364 -11.46 -4.07 -6.94
N GLN A 365 -12.23 -4.83 -7.73
CA GLN A 365 -12.27 -4.86 -9.20
C GLN A 365 -11.05 -5.44 -9.93
N THR A 366 -9.81 -5.06 -9.61
CA THR A 366 -8.63 -5.47 -10.41
C THR A 366 -7.42 -5.79 -9.53
N ILE A 367 -6.79 -6.94 -9.78
CA ILE A 367 -5.59 -7.41 -9.10
C ILE A 367 -4.45 -7.48 -10.12
N ASP A 368 -3.47 -6.56 -10.05
CA ASP A 368 -2.19 -6.75 -10.74
C ASP A 368 -1.33 -7.76 -9.96
N ALA A 369 -1.41 -9.02 -10.36
CA ALA A 369 -0.67 -10.11 -9.74
C ALA A 369 0.76 -10.28 -10.31
N LYS A 370 1.16 -9.51 -11.33
CA LYS A 370 2.46 -9.61 -12.04
C LYS A 370 2.83 -11.05 -12.41
N ASN A 371 3.81 -11.63 -11.70
CA ASN A 371 4.34 -12.97 -11.94
C ASN A 371 3.84 -14.01 -10.91
N ALA A 372 2.70 -13.77 -10.25
CA ALA A 372 2.18 -14.66 -9.22
C ALA A 372 1.82 -16.04 -9.78
N ILE A 373 2.20 -17.09 -9.04
CA ILE A 373 1.82 -18.47 -9.34
C ILE A 373 0.66 -18.85 -8.43
N PHE A 374 -0.52 -19.04 -9.01
CA PHE A 374 -1.69 -19.54 -8.33
C PHE A 374 -1.79 -21.07 -8.49
N LYS A 375 -2.12 -21.79 -7.41
CA LYS A 375 -2.34 -23.24 -7.41
C LYS A 375 -3.69 -23.54 -6.76
N ASN A 376 -4.32 -24.64 -7.17
CA ASN A 376 -5.59 -25.13 -6.61
C ASN A 376 -6.73 -24.09 -6.69
N ILE A 377 -6.83 -23.35 -7.79
CA ILE A 377 -7.92 -22.39 -8.02
C ILE A 377 -9.19 -23.14 -8.45
N ASN A 378 -10.33 -22.80 -7.86
CA ASN A 378 -11.64 -23.13 -8.40
C ASN A 378 -12.31 -21.84 -8.90
N VAL A 379 -12.50 -21.72 -10.23
CA VAL A 379 -13.13 -20.56 -10.86
C VAL A 379 -14.55 -20.95 -11.29
N THR A 380 -15.54 -20.18 -10.85
CA THR A 380 -16.97 -20.47 -11.08
C THR A 380 -17.71 -19.21 -11.55
N GLY A 381 -18.90 -19.41 -12.14
CA GLY A 381 -19.64 -18.34 -12.80
C GLY A 381 -19.07 -17.99 -14.19
N ASP A 382 -19.58 -16.91 -14.79
CA ASP A 382 -19.12 -16.45 -16.09
C ASP A 382 -17.73 -15.81 -15.97
N SER A 383 -16.73 -16.42 -16.61
CA SER A 383 -15.32 -16.03 -16.51
C SER A 383 -14.68 -15.96 -17.90
N SER A 384 -13.77 -15.01 -18.09
CA SER A 384 -13.01 -14.84 -19.33
C SER A 384 -11.52 -14.91 -19.08
N PHE A 385 -10.82 -15.75 -19.85
CA PHE A 385 -9.37 -15.86 -19.85
C PHE A 385 -8.83 -15.23 -21.14
N GLY A 386 -8.21 -14.06 -21.02
CA GLY A 386 -7.55 -13.39 -22.15
C GLY A 386 -6.08 -13.79 -22.28
N GLY A 387 -5.57 -13.82 -23.51
CA GLY A 387 -4.17 -14.17 -23.81
C GLY A 387 -3.98 -15.62 -24.27
N ASN A 388 -2.72 -16.08 -24.27
CA ASN A 388 -2.37 -17.43 -24.67
C ASN A 388 -2.42 -18.39 -23.47
N LEU A 389 -3.15 -19.50 -23.60
CA LEU A 389 -3.19 -20.57 -22.60
C LEU A 389 -2.33 -21.73 -23.07
N ASP A 390 -1.16 -21.91 -22.46
CA ASP A 390 -0.26 -23.03 -22.74
C ASP A 390 -0.58 -24.24 -21.85
N GLY A 391 -0.47 -25.45 -22.40
CA GLY A 391 -0.66 -26.70 -21.65
C GLY A 391 -2.08 -27.03 -21.16
N VAL A 392 -3.14 -26.56 -21.84
CA VAL A 392 -4.53 -26.82 -21.42
C VAL A 392 -4.93 -28.29 -21.64
N GLU A 393 -5.30 -28.97 -20.55
CA GLU A 393 -5.95 -30.30 -20.55
C GLU A 393 -7.27 -30.23 -19.75
N GLY A 394 -8.34 -30.88 -20.23
CA GLY A 394 -9.60 -30.98 -19.49
C GLY A 394 -10.81 -31.36 -20.33
N SER A 395 -11.98 -31.36 -19.68
CA SER A 395 -13.28 -31.63 -20.30
C SER A 395 -14.02 -30.34 -20.65
N PHE A 396 -14.62 -30.27 -21.83
CA PHE A 396 -15.42 -29.13 -22.30
C PHE A 396 -16.82 -29.57 -22.73
N LYS A 397 -17.79 -28.65 -22.65
CA LYS A 397 -19.14 -28.85 -23.23
C LYS A 397 -19.21 -28.37 -24.68
N ARG A 398 -18.56 -27.24 -24.96
CA ARG A 398 -18.46 -26.62 -26.28
C ARG A 398 -17.22 -25.73 -26.33
N LEU A 399 -16.53 -25.71 -27.47
CA LEU A 399 -15.47 -24.78 -27.83
C LEU A 399 -15.93 -24.02 -29.07
N ASN A 400 -15.98 -22.68 -29.00
CA ASN A 400 -16.30 -21.83 -30.14
C ASN A 400 -15.01 -21.30 -30.75
N CYS A 401 -14.80 -21.53 -32.03
CA CYS A 401 -13.77 -20.84 -32.81
C CYS A 401 -14.31 -19.45 -33.16
N ARG A 402 -13.58 -18.40 -32.83
CA ARG A 402 -13.93 -17.01 -33.21
C ARG A 402 -13.11 -16.55 -34.41
N SER A 403 -13.63 -15.56 -35.14
CA SER A 403 -12.89 -14.81 -36.16
C SER A 403 -11.62 -14.19 -35.58
N TYR A 404 -10.66 -13.83 -36.44
CA TYR A 404 -9.38 -13.22 -36.01
C TYR A 404 -9.58 -11.91 -35.22
N ASP A 405 -10.61 -11.14 -35.57
CA ASP A 405 -11.02 -9.92 -34.87
C ASP A 405 -11.94 -10.16 -33.65
N GLY A 406 -12.26 -11.43 -33.35
CA GLY A 406 -13.00 -11.87 -32.18
C GLY A 406 -14.52 -11.65 -32.21
N LYS A 407 -15.08 -11.02 -33.26
CA LYS A 407 -16.50 -10.64 -33.30
C LYS A 407 -17.42 -11.86 -33.40
N ASP A 408 -17.18 -12.71 -34.40
CA ASP A 408 -18.10 -13.76 -34.82
C ASP A 408 -17.64 -15.15 -34.40
N ILE A 409 -18.58 -16.11 -34.38
CA ILE A 409 -18.29 -17.54 -34.17
C ILE A 409 -18.26 -18.20 -35.55
N VAL A 410 -17.06 -18.53 -36.02
CA VAL A 410 -16.79 -19.09 -37.36
C VAL A 410 -16.71 -20.62 -37.37
N GLY A 411 -16.77 -21.26 -36.20
CA GLY A 411 -16.79 -22.71 -36.09
C GLY A 411 -16.78 -23.18 -34.64
N GLY A 412 -16.53 -24.47 -34.42
CA GLY A 412 -16.39 -25.01 -33.07
C GLY A 412 -16.58 -26.52 -32.94
N ILE A 413 -16.29 -27.01 -31.74
CA ILE A 413 -16.45 -28.40 -31.31
C ILE A 413 -17.52 -28.43 -30.21
N SER A 414 -18.50 -29.32 -30.33
CA SER A 414 -19.57 -29.48 -29.33
C SER A 414 -19.99 -30.93 -29.20
N PHE A 415 -20.83 -31.26 -28.22
CA PHE A 415 -21.51 -32.55 -28.13
C PHE A 415 -23.02 -32.35 -28.31
N ASP A 416 -23.65 -33.20 -29.10
CA ASP A 416 -25.11 -33.20 -29.24
C ASP A 416 -25.81 -33.93 -28.08
N GLY A 417 -27.15 -33.87 -28.05
CA GLY A 417 -27.95 -34.56 -27.04
C GLY A 417 -27.87 -36.09 -27.05
N SER A 418 -27.16 -36.69 -28.03
CA SER A 418 -26.85 -38.12 -28.11
C SER A 418 -25.38 -38.44 -27.76
N GLY A 419 -24.61 -37.44 -27.29
CA GLY A 419 -23.20 -37.60 -26.92
C GLY A 419 -22.23 -37.67 -28.12
N ARG A 420 -22.69 -37.37 -29.34
CA ARG A 420 -21.82 -37.35 -30.52
C ARG A 420 -21.05 -36.05 -30.55
N MET A 421 -19.74 -36.13 -30.79
CA MET A 421 -18.91 -34.95 -31.04
C MET A 421 -19.25 -34.36 -32.41
N MET A 422 -19.63 -33.09 -32.43
CA MET A 422 -20.02 -32.32 -33.60
C MET A 422 -18.98 -31.24 -33.87
N PHE A 423 -18.43 -31.24 -35.08
CA PHE A 423 -17.59 -30.16 -35.60
C PHE A 423 -18.45 -29.24 -36.48
N THR A 424 -18.17 -27.93 -36.40
CA THR A 424 -18.82 -26.89 -37.21
C THR A 424 -17.75 -25.97 -37.79
N GLY A 425 -17.90 -25.57 -39.05
CA GLY A 425 -16.83 -25.00 -39.86
C GLY A 425 -15.94 -26.07 -40.52
N ASP A 426 -14.90 -25.64 -41.23
CA ASP A 426 -14.01 -26.53 -41.99
C ASP A 426 -12.99 -27.26 -41.12
N LEU A 427 -12.70 -28.53 -41.48
CA LEU A 427 -11.66 -29.34 -40.86
C LEU A 427 -10.46 -29.51 -41.79
N VAL A 428 -9.45 -28.67 -41.61
CA VAL A 428 -8.27 -28.61 -42.48
C VAL A 428 -7.08 -29.40 -41.89
N PHE A 429 -6.79 -30.57 -42.46
CA PHE A 429 -5.67 -31.44 -42.03
C PHE A 429 -4.39 -31.22 -42.86
N GLN A 430 -3.92 -29.98 -42.98
CA GLN A 430 -2.75 -29.64 -43.81
C GLN A 430 -1.43 -29.58 -43.02
N GLY A 431 -0.32 -29.61 -43.76
CA GLY A 431 1.05 -29.45 -43.24
C GLY A 431 1.94 -30.67 -43.42
N SER A 432 3.19 -30.55 -42.94
CA SER A 432 4.16 -31.63 -42.95
C SER A 432 4.87 -31.74 -41.60
N LYS A 433 5.34 -32.94 -41.26
CA LYS A 433 6.18 -33.20 -40.09
C LYS A 433 7.33 -34.12 -40.45
N THR A 434 8.50 -33.82 -39.91
CA THR A 434 9.66 -34.71 -39.96
C THR A 434 9.47 -35.83 -38.94
N VAL A 435 9.55 -37.08 -39.38
CA VAL A 435 9.52 -38.28 -38.53
C VAL A 435 10.70 -39.14 -38.95
N ASN A 436 11.59 -39.47 -38.01
CA ASN A 436 12.81 -40.25 -38.25
C ASN A 436 13.66 -39.68 -39.41
N GLY A 437 13.81 -38.35 -39.45
CA GLY A 437 14.54 -37.63 -40.51
C GLY A 437 13.78 -37.46 -41.84
N ILE A 438 12.64 -38.12 -42.03
CA ILE A 438 11.85 -38.05 -43.28
C ILE A 438 10.69 -37.07 -43.11
N GLN A 439 10.62 -36.05 -43.96
CA GLN A 439 9.47 -35.16 -44.06
C GLN A 439 8.29 -35.91 -44.68
N ARG A 440 7.14 -35.92 -44.00
CA ARG A 440 5.88 -36.48 -44.52
C ARG A 440 4.71 -35.55 -44.24
N ILE A 441 3.65 -35.65 -45.04
CA ILE A 441 2.39 -34.96 -44.77
C ILE A 441 1.69 -35.49 -43.50
N THR A 442 0.81 -34.65 -42.95
CA THR A 442 -0.19 -34.99 -41.93
C THR A 442 -1.11 -36.13 -42.40
N ARG A 443 -1.72 -36.86 -41.46
CA ARG A 443 -2.61 -38.01 -41.76
C ARG A 443 -3.74 -38.05 -40.75
N LEU A 444 -4.97 -38.28 -41.21
CA LEU A 444 -6.06 -38.75 -40.36
C LEU A 444 -5.86 -40.25 -40.14
N LEU A 445 -5.78 -40.68 -38.87
CA LEU A 445 -5.70 -42.09 -38.49
C LEU A 445 -6.95 -42.43 -37.69
N SER A 446 -7.67 -43.46 -38.11
CA SER A 446 -8.80 -44.05 -37.37
C SER A 446 -8.68 -45.56 -37.40
N ASN A 447 -9.17 -46.25 -36.37
CA ASN A 447 -9.26 -47.70 -36.36
C ASN A 447 -10.31 -48.18 -37.37
N ASP A 448 -11.47 -47.51 -37.37
CA ASP A 448 -12.57 -47.69 -38.31
C ASP A 448 -13.08 -46.32 -38.77
N LEU A 449 -13.48 -46.19 -40.03
CA LEU A 449 -14.16 -44.99 -40.54
C LEU A 449 -15.51 -45.40 -41.16
N TRP A 450 -16.54 -45.45 -40.33
CA TRP A 450 -17.89 -45.83 -40.77
C TRP A 450 -18.68 -44.61 -41.20
N VAL A 451 -18.78 -44.41 -42.51
CA VAL A 451 -19.58 -43.33 -43.08
C VAL A 451 -20.93 -43.89 -43.49
N ARG A 452 -21.95 -43.61 -42.67
CA ARG A 452 -23.34 -44.08 -42.89
C ARG A 452 -24.09 -43.33 -43.99
N GLY A 453 -23.49 -42.25 -44.52
CA GLY A 453 -23.86 -41.60 -45.76
C GLY A 453 -22.81 -41.90 -46.84
N GLN A 454 -22.45 -40.90 -47.65
CA GLN A 454 -21.35 -41.04 -48.60
C GLN A 454 -20.06 -40.46 -48.01
N PHE A 455 -18.95 -41.23 -48.00
CA PHE A 455 -17.60 -40.64 -48.00
C PHE A 455 -17.24 -40.28 -49.45
N GLY A 456 -18.07 -39.40 -50.01
CA GLY A 456 -18.18 -39.20 -51.44
C GLY A 456 -17.89 -37.77 -51.81
N HIS A 457 -17.16 -37.62 -52.90
CA HIS A 457 -17.21 -36.42 -53.70
C HIS A 457 -18.64 -36.32 -54.26
N ASN A 458 -19.40 -35.27 -53.90
CA ASN A 458 -20.72 -35.00 -54.50
C ASN A 458 -20.59 -34.89 -56.03
N ALA A 459 -19.57 -34.16 -56.46
CA ALA A 459 -19.06 -34.14 -57.83
C ALA A 459 -17.53 -34.30 -57.82
N ARG A 460 -16.99 -34.92 -58.88
CA ARG A 460 -15.55 -34.82 -59.20
C ARG A 460 -15.24 -33.38 -59.61
N ILE A 461 -14.02 -32.91 -59.32
CA ILE A 461 -13.58 -31.63 -59.86
C ILE A 461 -13.26 -31.81 -61.34
N CYS A 462 -14.00 -31.10 -62.19
CA CYS A 462 -13.90 -31.18 -63.63
C CYS A 462 -13.08 -30.02 -64.19
N ALA A 463 -12.25 -30.29 -65.18
CA ALA A 463 -11.53 -29.29 -65.94
C ALA A 463 -11.91 -29.34 -67.42
N VAL A 464 -12.54 -28.29 -67.94
CA VAL A 464 -12.81 -28.16 -69.39
C VAL A 464 -11.63 -27.49 -70.07
N ILE A 465 -11.02 -28.16 -71.04
CA ILE A 465 -9.90 -27.64 -71.82
C ILE A 465 -10.44 -27.08 -73.14
N GLN A 466 -10.26 -25.78 -73.33
CA GLN A 466 -10.56 -25.08 -74.58
C GLN A 466 -9.28 -24.43 -75.09
N ASP A 467 -8.62 -25.12 -76.02
CA ASP A 467 -7.39 -24.67 -76.68
C ASP A 467 -6.26 -24.37 -75.68
N GLU A 468 -5.95 -23.09 -75.42
CA GLU A 468 -4.88 -22.69 -74.48
C GLU A 468 -5.40 -22.37 -73.06
N TYR A 469 -6.68 -22.63 -72.78
CA TYR A 469 -7.33 -22.38 -71.50
C TYR A 469 -7.93 -23.63 -70.87
N MET A 470 -7.94 -23.63 -69.55
CA MET A 470 -8.58 -24.60 -68.67
C MET A 470 -9.61 -23.87 -67.82
N TYR A 471 -10.81 -24.42 -67.72
CA TYR A 471 -11.90 -23.91 -66.89
C TYR A 471 -12.17 -24.93 -65.79
N VAL A 472 -11.98 -24.54 -64.53
CA VAL A 472 -12.08 -25.44 -63.38
C VAL A 472 -13.44 -25.28 -62.71
N HIS A 473 -14.19 -26.37 -62.68
CA HIS A 473 -15.50 -26.45 -62.02
C HIS A 473 -15.33 -27.22 -60.71
N HIS A 474 -15.31 -26.48 -59.61
CA HIS A 474 -15.29 -26.98 -58.23
C HIS A 474 -16.49 -26.39 -57.45
N THR A 475 -16.70 -26.80 -56.20
CA THR A 475 -17.85 -26.37 -55.39
C THR A 475 -17.89 -24.84 -55.25
N GLY A 476 -18.98 -24.22 -55.68
CA GLY A 476 -19.12 -22.76 -55.80
C GLY A 476 -19.15 -22.25 -57.26
N HIS A 477 -18.52 -22.99 -58.18
CA HIS A 477 -18.40 -22.63 -59.60
C HIS A 477 -19.03 -23.67 -60.55
N ILE A 478 -19.88 -24.57 -60.02
CA ILE A 478 -20.51 -25.67 -60.77
C ILE A 478 -21.45 -25.14 -61.86
N ASP A 479 -22.27 -24.14 -61.55
CA ASP A 479 -23.24 -23.53 -62.48
C ASP A 479 -22.67 -22.32 -63.26
N SER A 480 -21.35 -22.12 -63.19
CA SER A 480 -20.61 -21.03 -63.82
C SER A 480 -19.86 -21.51 -65.07
N LYS A 481 -19.17 -20.61 -65.79
CA LYS A 481 -18.23 -20.98 -66.86
C LYS A 481 -16.94 -21.61 -66.30
N GLY A 482 -16.73 -21.55 -64.99
CA GLY A 482 -15.61 -22.15 -64.29
C GLY A 482 -14.37 -21.24 -64.27
N ILE A 483 -13.53 -21.44 -63.26
CA ILE A 483 -12.34 -20.59 -63.04
C ILE A 483 -11.38 -20.74 -64.22
N LYS A 484 -11.14 -19.64 -64.93
CA LYS A 484 -10.37 -19.60 -66.17
C LYS A 484 -8.89 -19.47 -65.89
N ILE A 485 -8.13 -20.42 -66.41
CA ILE A 485 -6.69 -20.56 -66.21
C ILE A 485 -6.03 -20.70 -67.59
N LYS A 486 -5.04 -19.86 -67.89
CA LYS A 486 -4.23 -19.99 -69.11
C LYS A 486 -3.19 -21.09 -68.89
N LEU A 487 -3.15 -22.11 -69.75
CA LEU A 487 -2.25 -23.24 -69.61
C LEU A 487 -0.79 -22.86 -69.89
N GLY A 488 0.14 -23.49 -69.15
CA GLY A 488 1.56 -23.42 -69.45
C GLY A 488 1.91 -24.24 -70.69
N VAL A 489 3.10 -24.03 -71.26
CA VAL A 489 3.61 -24.83 -72.39
C VAL A 489 4.90 -25.55 -71.98
N VAL A 490 5.05 -26.80 -72.41
CA VAL A 490 6.30 -27.56 -72.30
C VAL A 490 6.82 -27.93 -73.69
N SER A 491 8.11 -27.73 -73.92
CA SER A 491 8.81 -28.22 -75.11
C SER A 491 9.58 -29.50 -74.79
N PHE A 492 9.53 -30.49 -75.68
CA PHE A 492 10.18 -31.78 -75.51
C PHE A 492 10.75 -32.30 -76.84
N PRO A 493 11.87 -33.04 -76.83
CA PRO A 493 12.38 -33.67 -78.05
C PRO A 493 11.36 -34.69 -78.60
N SER A 494 11.20 -34.73 -79.92
CA SER A 494 10.39 -35.75 -80.59
C SER A 494 11.02 -37.12 -80.39
N ARG A 495 10.23 -38.10 -79.94
CA ARG A 495 10.69 -39.49 -79.77
C ARG A 495 11.14 -40.14 -81.09
N ALA A 496 10.73 -39.60 -82.25
CA ALA A 496 11.16 -40.06 -83.57
C ALA A 496 12.41 -39.34 -84.11
N ASN A 497 12.70 -38.12 -83.63
CA ASN A 497 13.92 -37.39 -83.99
C ASN A 497 14.26 -36.37 -82.87
N PRO A 498 15.29 -36.61 -82.04
CA PRO A 498 15.59 -35.78 -80.88
C PRO A 498 16.02 -34.33 -81.22
N ASN A 499 16.35 -34.04 -82.48
CA ASN A 499 16.67 -32.69 -82.95
C ASN A 499 15.43 -31.83 -83.26
N VAL A 500 14.24 -32.43 -83.34
CA VAL A 500 12.96 -31.73 -83.52
C VAL A 500 12.28 -31.60 -82.16
N LYS A 501 11.88 -30.40 -81.75
CA LYS A 501 11.11 -30.19 -80.52
C LYS A 501 9.61 -30.13 -80.81
N GLY A 502 8.84 -30.97 -80.14
CA GLY A 502 7.40 -30.80 -80.00
C GLY A 502 7.08 -29.82 -78.85
N SER A 503 5.87 -29.29 -78.85
CA SER A 503 5.32 -28.46 -77.78
C SER A 503 3.93 -28.95 -77.39
N ALA A 504 3.63 -28.99 -76.09
CA ALA A 504 2.30 -29.32 -75.58
C ALA A 504 1.87 -28.35 -74.49
N TYR A 505 0.56 -28.12 -74.37
CA TYR A 505 -0.01 -27.43 -73.22
C TYR A 505 0.02 -28.35 -71.99
N LYS A 506 0.55 -27.84 -70.87
CA LYS A 506 0.60 -28.52 -69.58
C LYS A 506 -0.75 -28.39 -68.88
N ILE A 507 -1.39 -29.52 -68.59
CA ILE A 507 -2.62 -29.61 -67.80
C ILE A 507 -2.25 -30.00 -66.36
N PRO A 508 -2.30 -29.06 -65.38
CA PRO A 508 -2.19 -29.42 -63.97
C PRO A 508 -3.39 -30.26 -63.51
N LEU A 509 -3.14 -31.31 -62.72
CA LEU A 509 -4.18 -32.12 -62.06
C LEU A 509 -4.27 -31.89 -60.55
N TYR A 510 -3.50 -30.97 -60.01
CA TYR A 510 -3.58 -30.51 -58.62
C TYR A 510 -3.27 -29.01 -58.53
N SER A 511 -4.04 -28.28 -57.73
CA SER A 511 -3.86 -26.83 -57.48
C SER A 511 -3.67 -25.95 -58.73
N PRO A 512 -4.50 -26.10 -59.78
CA PRO A 512 -4.30 -25.38 -61.04
C PRO A 512 -4.38 -23.87 -60.85
N GLY A 513 -3.51 -23.11 -61.54
CA GLY A 513 -3.49 -21.65 -61.50
C GLY A 513 -2.81 -21.04 -60.27
N ARG A 514 -2.44 -21.85 -59.28
CA ARG A 514 -1.57 -21.45 -58.17
C ARG A 514 -0.15 -21.17 -58.67
N GLN A 515 0.61 -20.36 -57.92
CA GLN A 515 2.04 -20.21 -58.08
C GLN A 515 2.76 -20.83 -56.87
N GLY A 516 3.70 -21.76 -57.10
CA GLY A 516 4.57 -22.31 -56.03
C GLY A 516 4.99 -23.77 -56.19
N VAL A 517 5.65 -24.30 -55.15
CA VAL A 517 6.41 -25.57 -55.15
C VAL A 517 5.59 -26.82 -55.55
N LEU A 518 4.27 -26.81 -55.39
CA LEU A 518 3.37 -27.93 -55.71
C LEU A 518 2.52 -27.71 -56.98
N GLY A 519 2.84 -26.70 -57.78
CA GLY A 519 2.15 -26.40 -59.03
C GLY A 519 2.62 -25.07 -59.63
N GLU A 520 3.57 -25.13 -60.56
CA GLU A 520 3.98 -23.99 -61.41
C GLU A 520 3.25 -24.07 -62.76
N ASP A 521 1.94 -24.28 -62.70
CA ASP A 521 1.16 -24.67 -63.86
C ASP A 521 -0.21 -24.00 -63.91
N GLY A 522 -0.34 -23.17 -64.95
CA GLY A 522 -1.48 -22.29 -65.15
C GLY A 522 -1.27 -20.88 -64.59
N THR A 523 -1.79 -19.88 -65.30
CA THR A 523 -1.96 -18.51 -64.77
C THR A 523 -3.45 -18.23 -64.65
N LEU A 524 -3.90 -17.81 -63.46
CA LEU A 524 -5.28 -17.35 -63.26
C LEU A 524 -5.60 -16.19 -64.21
N VAL A 525 -6.75 -16.26 -64.87
CA VAL A 525 -7.25 -15.22 -65.79
C VAL A 525 -8.54 -14.61 -65.27
N ASP A 526 -9.44 -15.45 -64.76
CA ASP A 526 -10.75 -15.06 -64.24
C ASP A 526 -11.21 -16.09 -63.20
N VAL A 527 -11.86 -15.65 -62.13
CA VAL A 527 -12.48 -16.52 -61.12
C VAL A 527 -13.99 -16.70 -61.35
N ASP A 528 -14.59 -15.95 -62.29
CA ASP A 528 -16.00 -16.10 -62.70
C ASP A 528 -17.02 -15.89 -61.56
N ASN A 529 -16.66 -15.07 -60.55
CA ASN A 529 -17.59 -14.58 -59.53
C ASN A 529 -17.90 -13.08 -59.75
N PRO A 530 -19.15 -12.69 -60.08
CA PRO A 530 -19.52 -11.30 -60.30
C PRO A 530 -19.54 -10.45 -59.01
N ASN A 531 -19.68 -11.07 -57.84
CA ASN A 531 -19.86 -10.36 -56.56
C ASN A 531 -18.54 -9.80 -56.00
N ILE A 532 -17.39 -10.36 -56.39
CA ILE A 532 -16.05 -9.88 -56.00
C ILE A 532 -15.85 -8.38 -56.25
N ASN A 533 -16.43 -7.87 -57.34
CA ASN A 533 -16.29 -6.46 -57.74
C ASN A 533 -17.46 -5.58 -57.27
N ASN A 534 -18.44 -6.12 -56.53
CA ASN A 534 -19.66 -5.40 -56.17
C ASN A 534 -20.21 -5.88 -54.80
N PRO A 535 -19.66 -5.38 -53.67
CA PRO A 535 -19.98 -5.87 -52.33
C PRO A 535 -21.40 -5.46 -51.88
N THR A 536 -22.34 -6.40 -51.95
CA THR A 536 -23.71 -6.26 -51.42
C THR A 536 -23.96 -7.05 -50.14
N ASP A 537 -23.01 -7.88 -49.71
CA ASP A 537 -23.12 -8.73 -48.51
C ASP A 537 -22.35 -8.10 -47.33
N PRO A 538 -22.82 -8.13 -46.07
CA PRO A 538 -22.11 -7.55 -44.92
C PRO A 538 -20.85 -8.32 -44.48
N ILE A 539 -20.50 -9.40 -45.20
CA ILE A 539 -19.37 -10.27 -44.91
C ILE A 539 -18.06 -9.50 -45.18
N GLY A 540 -17.09 -9.62 -44.27
CA GLY A 540 -15.90 -8.76 -44.24
C GLY A 540 -15.05 -8.82 -45.52
N ALA A 541 -14.39 -7.70 -45.85
CA ALA A 541 -13.60 -7.54 -47.07
C ALA A 541 -12.45 -8.56 -47.25
N GLU A 542 -12.06 -9.29 -46.21
CA GLU A 542 -11.07 -10.37 -46.29
C GLU A 542 -11.63 -11.63 -46.99
N GLU A 543 -12.92 -11.93 -46.86
CA GLU A 543 -13.57 -13.09 -47.51
C GLU A 543 -13.90 -12.82 -48.99
N MET A 544 -13.89 -11.55 -49.42
CA MET A 544 -14.13 -11.13 -50.82
C MET A 544 -12.86 -11.14 -51.69
N ASN A 545 -11.80 -11.83 -51.24
CA ASN A 545 -10.51 -11.86 -51.93
C ASN A 545 -10.48 -12.92 -53.05
N PRO A 546 -10.24 -12.55 -54.33
CA PRO A 546 -10.14 -13.50 -55.44
C PRO A 546 -9.12 -14.63 -55.24
N ALA A 547 -8.11 -14.42 -54.41
CA ALA A 547 -7.10 -15.43 -54.09
C ALA A 547 -7.67 -16.62 -53.29
N LEU A 548 -8.83 -16.47 -52.64
CA LEU A 548 -9.54 -17.54 -51.93
C LEU A 548 -10.28 -18.50 -52.87
N GLU A 549 -10.69 -18.03 -54.05
CA GLU A 549 -11.40 -18.85 -55.04
C GLU A 549 -10.45 -19.66 -55.94
N ILE A 550 -9.16 -19.30 -56.00
CA ILE A 550 -8.13 -20.11 -56.68
C ILE A 550 -8.29 -21.57 -56.22
N PRO A 551 -8.34 -22.57 -57.14
CA PRO A 551 -8.51 -23.99 -56.81
C PRO A 551 -7.34 -24.65 -56.03
N ASN A 552 -6.83 -23.99 -55.00
CA ASN A 552 -5.72 -24.41 -54.18
C ASN A 552 -6.09 -25.68 -53.39
N GLY A 553 -5.35 -26.76 -53.59
CA GLY A 553 -5.68 -28.07 -53.05
C GLY A 553 -6.70 -28.87 -53.86
N ALA A 554 -7.29 -28.31 -54.92
CA ALA A 554 -8.21 -29.03 -55.80
C ALA A 554 -7.47 -30.16 -56.55
N SER A 555 -7.96 -31.39 -56.43
CA SER A 555 -7.57 -32.54 -57.26
C SER A 555 -8.49 -32.61 -58.46
N ILE A 556 -7.96 -32.52 -59.69
CA ILE A 556 -8.75 -32.68 -60.91
C ILE A 556 -8.91 -34.17 -61.19
N ASP A 557 -10.16 -34.65 -61.24
CA ASP A 557 -10.47 -36.07 -61.38
C ASP A 557 -11.19 -36.40 -62.70
N MET A 558 -11.54 -35.37 -63.47
CA MET A 558 -12.03 -35.46 -64.84
C MET A 558 -11.51 -34.30 -65.69
N VAL A 559 -11.02 -34.60 -66.89
CA VAL A 559 -10.59 -33.60 -67.89
C VAL A 559 -11.40 -33.77 -69.17
N ILE A 560 -12.06 -32.69 -69.60
CA ILE A 560 -12.96 -32.67 -70.74
C ILE A 560 -12.37 -31.76 -71.81
N PHE A 561 -11.92 -32.31 -72.94
CA PHE A 561 -11.53 -31.50 -74.09
C PHE A 561 -12.78 -31.01 -74.82
N ASN A 562 -12.90 -29.70 -74.98
CA ASN A 562 -13.88 -29.04 -75.84
C ASN A 562 -13.18 -27.94 -76.65
N CYS A 563 -12.12 -28.35 -77.35
CA CYS A 563 -11.23 -27.45 -78.09
C CYS A 563 -11.85 -27.04 -79.42
N THR A 564 -11.53 -25.84 -79.91
CA THR A 564 -11.98 -25.36 -81.24
C THR A 564 -11.01 -25.74 -82.35
N ARG A 565 -9.76 -26.08 -81.98
CA ARG A 565 -8.69 -26.53 -82.88
C ARG A 565 -7.97 -27.75 -82.31
N SER A 566 -7.38 -28.56 -83.19
CA SER A 566 -6.48 -29.64 -82.77
C SER A 566 -5.28 -29.09 -82.01
N GLY A 567 -4.84 -29.79 -80.96
CA GLY A 567 -3.73 -29.39 -80.10
C GLY A 567 -3.07 -30.59 -79.45
N VAL A 568 -1.85 -30.39 -78.95
CA VAL A 568 -1.10 -31.39 -78.17
C VAL A 568 -1.11 -30.97 -76.69
N TYR A 569 -1.47 -31.90 -75.83
CA TYR A 569 -1.61 -31.70 -74.39
C TYR A 569 -0.77 -32.71 -73.62
N VAL A 570 -0.46 -32.41 -72.36
CA VAL A 570 0.14 -33.38 -71.43
C VAL A 570 -0.23 -33.02 -70.00
N PHE A 571 -0.49 -34.03 -69.18
CA PHE A 571 -0.75 -33.85 -67.76
C PHE A 571 0.58 -33.60 -67.03
N ASP A 572 0.68 -32.51 -66.27
CA ASP A 572 1.93 -32.14 -65.60
C ASP A 572 2.23 -33.08 -64.42
N LYS A 573 3.38 -33.76 -64.47
CA LYS A 573 3.80 -34.72 -63.46
C LYS A 573 4.10 -34.10 -62.09
N LYS A 574 4.49 -32.82 -62.01
CA LYS A 574 4.74 -32.18 -60.70
C LYS A 574 3.44 -32.09 -59.88
N SER A 575 2.32 -31.91 -60.56
CA SER A 575 0.97 -31.85 -59.98
C SER A 575 0.31 -33.22 -59.72
N ILE A 576 0.97 -34.36 -59.96
CA ILE A 576 0.34 -35.69 -59.91
C ILE A 576 1.02 -36.61 -58.90
N GLY A 577 0.27 -37.05 -57.89
CA GLY A 577 0.71 -38.09 -56.96
C GLY A 577 0.71 -39.49 -57.58
N TYR A 578 1.66 -40.34 -57.19
CA TYR A 578 1.70 -41.74 -57.63
C TYR A 578 0.42 -42.49 -57.24
N GLY A 579 -0.14 -43.24 -58.18
CA GLY A 579 -1.41 -43.96 -58.02
C GLY A 579 -2.66 -43.11 -58.30
N LYS A 580 -2.53 -41.82 -58.64
CA LYS A 580 -3.70 -41.03 -59.08
C LYS A 580 -4.23 -41.57 -60.40
N ALA A 581 -5.54 -41.80 -60.45
CA ALA A 581 -6.31 -42.07 -61.65
C ALA A 581 -7.26 -40.89 -61.95
N TRP A 582 -7.57 -40.67 -63.23
CA TRP A 582 -8.51 -39.65 -63.70
C TRP A 582 -9.14 -40.02 -65.04
N THR A 583 -10.38 -39.59 -65.25
CA THR A 583 -11.08 -39.80 -66.52
C THR A 583 -10.78 -38.67 -67.50
N VAL A 584 -10.61 -38.99 -68.77
CA VAL A 584 -10.43 -38.01 -69.86
C VAL A 584 -11.50 -38.26 -70.91
N PHE A 585 -12.16 -37.19 -71.35
CA PHE A 585 -13.22 -37.21 -72.36
C PHE A 585 -12.95 -36.15 -73.43
N ASN A 586 -13.10 -36.47 -74.71
CA ASN A 586 -13.14 -35.47 -75.76
C ASN A 586 -14.59 -35.18 -76.16
N GLY A 587 -15.15 -34.09 -75.64
CA GLY A 587 -16.53 -33.68 -75.86
C GLY A 587 -16.82 -33.00 -77.20
N ASN A 588 -15.80 -32.66 -78.00
CA ASN A 588 -16.03 -32.09 -79.34
C ASN A 588 -15.86 -33.15 -80.43
N ASN A 589 -16.98 -33.59 -81.03
CA ASN A 589 -16.96 -34.61 -82.07
C ASN A 589 -16.25 -34.18 -83.37
N GLY A 590 -16.05 -32.87 -83.59
CA GLY A 590 -15.39 -32.32 -84.78
C GLY A 590 -13.88 -32.09 -84.66
N VAL A 591 -13.28 -32.29 -83.47
CA VAL A 591 -11.89 -31.93 -83.20
C VAL A 591 -11.16 -33.06 -82.47
N ASN A 592 -10.17 -33.65 -83.11
CA ASN A 592 -9.25 -34.59 -82.47
C ASN A 592 -8.18 -33.83 -81.68
N VAL A 593 -7.82 -34.35 -80.50
CA VAL A 593 -6.74 -33.80 -79.66
C VAL A 593 -5.68 -34.87 -79.42
N SER A 594 -4.41 -34.46 -79.28
CA SER A 594 -3.31 -35.37 -78.99
C SER A 594 -2.86 -35.24 -77.55
N THR A 595 -2.50 -36.35 -76.89
CA THR A 595 -1.85 -36.33 -75.57
C THR A 595 -0.61 -37.22 -75.54
N VAL A 596 0.37 -36.84 -74.72
CA VAL A 596 1.64 -37.56 -74.57
C VAL A 596 1.59 -38.45 -73.33
N THR A 597 1.80 -39.75 -73.52
CA THR A 597 1.73 -40.79 -72.47
C THR A 597 3.02 -41.62 -72.42
N GLN A 598 3.05 -42.65 -71.58
CA GLN A 598 4.10 -43.67 -71.57
C GLN A 598 4.24 -44.30 -72.96
N GLU A 599 3.13 -44.64 -73.62
CA GLU A 599 3.10 -45.37 -74.89
C GLU A 599 3.56 -44.52 -76.08
N GLY A 600 3.37 -43.20 -76.04
CA GLY A 600 3.74 -42.30 -77.14
C GLY A 600 2.87 -41.05 -77.18
N VAL A 601 2.70 -40.50 -78.38
CA VAL A 601 1.59 -39.56 -78.64
C VAL A 601 0.38 -40.40 -79.04
N ILE A 602 -0.70 -40.28 -78.28
CA ILE A 602 -1.99 -40.90 -78.62
C ILE A 602 -2.96 -39.80 -79.07
N ILE A 603 -3.82 -40.14 -80.03
CA ILE A 603 -4.92 -39.28 -80.49
C ILE A 603 -6.18 -39.69 -79.73
N LEU A 604 -6.84 -38.71 -79.11
CA LEU A 604 -8.18 -38.81 -78.56
C LEU A 604 -9.16 -38.30 -79.62
N ASN A 605 -9.95 -39.21 -80.18
CA ASN A 605 -10.96 -38.84 -81.18
C ASN A 605 -12.13 -38.10 -80.52
N GLY A 606 -12.92 -37.38 -81.32
CA GLY A 606 -14.19 -36.82 -80.86
C GLY A 606 -15.12 -37.89 -80.28
N GLY A 607 -15.74 -37.63 -79.13
CA GLY A 607 -16.61 -38.58 -78.41
C GLY A 607 -15.87 -39.58 -77.51
N GLU A 608 -14.54 -39.72 -77.63
CA GLU A 608 -13.79 -40.76 -76.94
C GLU A 608 -13.61 -40.51 -75.43
N VAL A 609 -13.83 -41.55 -74.61
CA VAL A 609 -13.53 -41.58 -73.18
C VAL A 609 -12.42 -42.59 -72.87
N ARG A 610 -11.43 -42.18 -72.06
CA ARG A 610 -10.35 -43.04 -71.53
C ARG A 610 -10.09 -42.78 -70.06
N GLU A 611 -9.70 -43.83 -69.33
CA GLU A 611 -9.13 -43.71 -67.99
C GLU A 611 -7.61 -43.58 -68.09
N PHE A 612 -7.03 -42.69 -67.29
CA PHE A 612 -5.60 -42.41 -67.20
C PHE A 612 -5.13 -42.68 -65.77
N THR A 613 -3.94 -43.25 -65.61
CA THR A 613 -3.28 -43.46 -64.30
C THR A 613 -1.82 -43.01 -64.35
N TYR A 614 -1.33 -42.38 -63.29
CA TYR A 614 0.09 -42.08 -63.13
C TYR A 614 0.77 -42.98 -62.09
N VAL A 615 1.87 -43.61 -62.49
CA VAL A 615 2.75 -44.39 -61.62
C VAL A 615 4.18 -43.89 -61.72
N ASN A 616 5.03 -44.26 -60.76
CA ASN A 616 6.44 -43.89 -60.81
C ASN A 616 7.10 -44.51 -62.07
N PRO A 617 7.72 -43.72 -62.98
CA PRO A 617 8.35 -44.25 -64.18
C PRO A 617 9.48 -45.26 -63.93
N GLU A 618 10.08 -45.25 -62.73
CA GLU A 618 11.07 -46.26 -62.30
C GLU A 618 10.49 -47.69 -62.22
N TRP A 619 9.16 -47.84 -62.15
CA TRP A 619 8.49 -49.15 -62.09
C TRP A 619 8.14 -49.71 -63.48
N LEU A 620 8.44 -48.99 -64.56
CA LEU A 620 8.02 -49.32 -65.92
C LEU A 620 9.20 -49.69 -66.82
N THR A 621 8.99 -50.67 -67.68
CA THR A 621 9.92 -51.05 -68.75
C THR A 621 9.20 -50.93 -70.09
N PRO A 622 9.66 -50.06 -71.03
CA PRO A 622 10.81 -49.17 -70.91
C PRO A 622 10.59 -48.03 -69.90
N LYS A 623 11.66 -47.62 -69.21
CA LYS A 623 11.64 -46.46 -68.31
C LYS A 623 11.63 -45.17 -69.14
N ILE A 624 10.63 -44.29 -68.92
CA ILE A 624 10.52 -43.00 -69.61
C ILE A 624 10.36 -41.89 -68.57
N THR A 625 11.38 -41.06 -68.38
CA THR A 625 11.37 -39.95 -67.43
C THR A 625 10.79 -38.66 -68.01
N ASP A 626 10.86 -38.49 -69.33
CA ASP A 626 10.45 -37.29 -70.08
C ASP A 626 8.92 -37.15 -70.18
N VAL A 627 8.47 -36.09 -70.88
CA VAL A 627 7.05 -35.75 -71.08
C VAL A 627 6.19 -36.97 -71.44
N GLY A 628 5.10 -37.14 -70.69
CA GLY A 628 4.16 -38.27 -70.78
C GLY A 628 4.57 -39.55 -70.02
N GLY A 629 5.85 -39.75 -69.70
CA GLY A 629 6.31 -40.99 -69.05
C GLY A 629 5.70 -41.25 -67.66
N GLY A 630 5.36 -42.49 -67.36
CA GLY A 630 4.60 -42.88 -66.15
C GLY A 630 3.08 -42.73 -66.26
N ILE A 631 2.56 -42.07 -67.30
CA ILE A 631 1.12 -41.94 -67.57
C ILE A 631 0.68 -43.11 -68.46
N ILE A 632 -0.21 -43.96 -67.94
CA ILE A 632 -0.73 -45.15 -68.61
C ILE A 632 -2.23 -44.94 -68.87
N THR A 633 -2.74 -45.47 -69.97
CA THR A 633 -4.14 -45.33 -70.38
C THR A 633 -4.86 -46.67 -70.52
N SER A 634 -6.18 -46.69 -70.29
CA SER A 634 -7.03 -47.78 -70.74
C SER A 634 -7.13 -47.81 -72.28
N SER A 635 -7.62 -48.91 -72.84
CA SER A 635 -8.21 -48.86 -74.18
C SER A 635 -9.36 -47.84 -74.20
N GLY A 636 -9.52 -47.17 -75.35
CA GLY A 636 -10.59 -46.20 -75.55
C GLY A 636 -11.96 -46.85 -75.64
N ARG A 637 -12.98 -46.14 -75.15
CA ARG A 637 -14.37 -46.37 -75.51
C ARG A 637 -14.87 -45.17 -76.28
N ASP A 638 -15.30 -45.43 -77.51
CA ASP A 638 -16.14 -44.50 -78.26
C ASP A 638 -17.57 -44.58 -77.72
N MET A 639 -18.28 -43.46 -77.75
CA MET A 639 -19.67 -43.36 -77.28
C MET A 639 -20.66 -43.00 -78.40
N ASN A 640 -20.18 -42.88 -79.65
CA ASN A 640 -20.97 -42.56 -80.84
C ASN A 640 -21.12 -43.77 -81.79
#